data_AF-B8IJD8-F1
#
_entry.id   AF-B8IJD8-F1
#
_cell.length_a   1.000
_cell.length_b   1.000
_cell.length_c   1.000
_cell.angle_alpha   90.00
_cell.angle_beta   90.00
_cell.angle_gamma   90.00
#
_symmetry.space_group_name_H-M   'P 1'
#
loop_
_entity.id
_entity.type
_entity.pdbx_description
1 polymer ?
#
loop_
_entity_poly.entity_id
_entity_poly.type
_entity_poly.pdbx_seq_one_letter_code
_entity_poly.pdbx_strand_id
1 'polypeptide(L)'
;MVRTAPRPGAVGSGAALGGLGRGRVLHREQAGEAERGAEQGAAADAHRLSPPVTEAPVRQAGWNGPGLWIARAPGATQRSGGILRVHRPSSTLRLRGLMPDTATALAQLLAGIDQTVSDPTRLRERLLPGLRQIIEEGRAQAERNLTVHRDGLACAREICSLMDAVVQAIYAAVVKRLYRADNPTAGEHIAVVATGGYGRGTLAPGSDIDLLFLLPYKQTAWGESVVEAMLYILWDLKLKVGHATRSVADCLREGRADMTIRTALLEARFLFGERALFDELVERFDREVVQGTAAEFVEAKLKERDTRVAKGGASRYLVEPNVKDGKGGLRDLNTLFWIAKYTFRVKGTEELVEAGLFTADEVRLFDRCEEFLWRVRCHMHFATGRAEERLSFGLQPRIAERLGYGPRGGLTAVERFMKSYFLIAKDVGDLTAIVCAEMEARHTKRPPVLNRWFGRFKQRFRSPDLEAVDFRIDNGRLNLRDDGAFERDPVNLIRLFWLSDRHDLAIHPDASRLATRSLSLIGPMVRVDPEANRLFVELLTSRNAPETVLRHMNETGVLGRFVPDFGRIVAMMQFNMYHHFTVDEHLIRSLGMLAAIESGEAKAEHPVAHRIIGTIRNRRALYVATFLHDIAKGRKDDHSIAGAAVARKLGPRFGLEPAEIDTVAWLVEHHLLMSITAQSRDLSDPKTIETFAGVVQSLERLKLLFVLTIADIKAVGPGVWTAWKATLLRTLFYETEVVLSGGHSEVARTDRVRLLQMRLREQLADWTPEEFDAYAARLYAPYWLKVDAARQLKDARFIRQTLAEGRTVATHFETDASRGITELSVYSPDHPRLLAILTGACAAAGGNIVDAQIFTTADGFVLDTIVLSRAFDQDEDELRRAGRIATAIERALKGEIRIADLVADRHPRKDRARTFQVAPDLSIDNALSSRETVLEISGLDRPGLLYELTTALSRLNLNITSAHVATFGERVVDVFYVTDLTGTKITQPDRQATIRRAVMGVFEGEGILGRPAPKRGGVRPKAPAGGEA
;
A
#
# COMPACT_ATOMS: atom_id res chain seq x y z
N MET A 1 -45.62 -18.75 -30.41
CA MET A 1 -46.13 -19.02 -31.77
C MET A 1 -45.28 -18.25 -32.77
N VAL A 2 -45.05 -18.79 -33.99
CA VAL A 2 -44.47 -18.11 -35.20
C VAL A 2 -42.97 -17.68 -35.06
N ARG A 3 -41.99 -17.80 -35.99
CA ARG A 3 -41.79 -18.01 -37.47
C ARG A 3 -41.49 -16.74 -38.31
N THR A 4 -40.45 -16.65 -39.19
CA THR A 4 -39.10 -17.27 -39.27
C THR A 4 -38.24 -16.62 -40.40
N ALA A 5 -36.94 -16.38 -40.16
CA ALA A 5 -35.85 -16.36 -41.18
C ALA A 5 -35.89 -15.22 -42.27
N PRO A 6 -35.14 -15.25 -43.43
CA PRO A 6 -33.73 -14.79 -43.51
C PRO A 6 -33.23 -14.01 -44.80
N ARG A 7 -32.07 -13.30 -44.71
CA ARG A 7 -31.10 -12.89 -45.81
C ARG A 7 -31.67 -11.98 -46.95
N PRO A 8 -30.92 -11.51 -48.01
CA PRO A 8 -29.47 -11.54 -48.41
C PRO A 8 -28.84 -10.10 -48.44
N GLY A 9 -27.79 -9.64 -49.19
CA GLY A 9 -26.68 -10.21 -50.01
C GLY A 9 -26.13 -9.25 -51.14
N ALA A 10 -24.93 -9.54 -51.71
CA ALA A 10 -24.31 -8.99 -52.97
C ALA A 10 -23.75 -7.51 -52.97
N VAL A 11 -22.88 -6.98 -53.87
CA VAL A 11 -21.84 -7.47 -54.86
C VAL A 11 -20.91 -6.30 -55.34
N GLY A 12 -19.66 -6.57 -55.80
CA GLY A 12 -18.88 -5.79 -56.80
C GLY A 12 -17.81 -4.79 -56.32
N SER A 13 -16.89 -4.22 -57.14
CA SER A 13 -16.30 -4.60 -58.45
C SER A 13 -15.25 -3.56 -58.97
N GLY A 14 -14.18 -3.98 -59.68
CA GLY A 14 -13.16 -3.11 -60.37
C GLY A 14 -11.73 -3.28 -59.80
N ALA A 15 -10.62 -3.49 -60.54
CA ALA A 15 -10.04 -2.88 -61.77
C ALA A 15 -9.15 -1.64 -61.46
N ALA A 16 -7.95 -1.42 -62.03
CA ALA A 16 -7.23 -2.08 -63.13
C ALA A 16 -5.67 -1.99 -63.03
N LEU A 17 -5.00 -2.48 -64.11
CA LEU A 17 -3.64 -2.26 -64.66
C LEU A 17 -2.89 -0.97 -64.20
N GLY A 18 -1.54 -0.86 -64.21
CA GLY A 18 -0.45 -1.73 -64.67
C GLY A 18 0.81 -0.89 -65.02
N GLY A 19 2.02 -1.47 -65.17
CA GLY A 19 3.22 -0.69 -65.58
C GLY A 19 4.58 -1.44 -65.54
N LEU A 20 5.49 -1.07 -66.45
CA LEU A 20 6.86 -1.63 -66.62
C LEU A 20 7.92 -0.51 -66.58
N GLY A 21 9.16 -0.82 -66.17
CA GLY A 21 10.31 0.11 -66.22
C GLY A 21 11.67 -0.58 -66.10
N ARG A 22 12.73 -0.03 -66.73
CA ARG A 22 14.10 -0.61 -66.80
C ARG A 22 15.20 0.46 -66.60
N GLY A 23 16.35 0.06 -66.04
CA GLY A 23 17.66 0.74 -65.99
C GLY A 23 18.51 0.11 -64.87
N ARG A 24 19.79 -0.34 -65.00
CA ARG A 24 21.02 0.23 -65.60
C ARG A 24 21.32 1.63 -65.01
N VAL A 25 22.51 1.95 -64.48
CA VAL A 25 23.86 1.82 -65.09
C VAL A 25 25.02 1.68 -64.05
N LEU A 26 25.92 0.70 -64.31
CA LEU A 26 27.40 0.62 -64.18
C LEU A 26 28.29 1.26 -63.07
N HIS A 27 29.28 0.43 -62.67
CA HIS A 27 30.76 0.66 -62.50
C HIS A 27 31.42 1.28 -61.22
N ARG A 28 32.43 0.51 -60.75
CA ARG A 28 33.79 0.92 -60.26
C ARG A 28 33.91 1.59 -58.87
N GLU A 29 35.03 1.48 -58.13
CA GLU A 29 36.32 0.75 -58.35
C GLU A 29 36.92 0.20 -57.02
N GLN A 30 38.13 -0.37 -57.14
CA GLN A 30 39.15 -0.80 -56.15
C GLN A 30 39.53 0.28 -55.10
N ALA A 31 40.31 0.03 -54.02
CA ALA A 31 40.74 -1.15 -53.24
C ALA A 31 41.54 -0.64 -51.99
N GLY A 32 41.98 -1.52 -51.08
CA GLY A 32 42.96 -1.12 -50.04
C GLY A 32 43.12 -2.05 -48.83
N GLU A 33 44.26 -2.73 -48.74
CA GLU A 33 44.87 -3.28 -47.50
C GLU A 33 45.83 -2.17 -46.92
N ALA A 34 46.53 -2.23 -45.78
CA ALA A 34 46.88 -3.32 -44.86
C ALA A 34 47.34 -2.80 -43.45
N GLU A 35 47.23 -3.67 -42.44
CA GLU A 35 48.24 -4.03 -41.40
C GLU A 35 49.00 -3.07 -40.42
N ARG A 36 48.94 -3.47 -39.12
CA ARG A 36 50.01 -3.62 -38.07
C ARG A 36 50.72 -2.42 -37.37
N GLY A 37 51.13 -2.67 -36.11
CA GLY A 37 51.94 -1.83 -35.18
C GLY A 37 51.26 -1.67 -33.80
N ALA A 38 51.77 -1.99 -32.59
CA ALA A 38 53.12 -2.17 -32.00
C ALA A 38 53.93 -0.85 -31.86
N GLU A 39 54.60 -0.50 -30.73
CA GLU A 39 54.82 -1.17 -29.43
C GLU A 39 55.24 -0.20 -28.27
N GLN A 40 55.23 -0.70 -27.02
CA GLN A 40 55.94 -0.36 -25.74
C GLN A 40 56.63 1.00 -25.41
N GLY A 41 56.63 1.37 -24.10
CA GLY A 41 57.54 2.33 -23.40
C GLY A 41 56.83 3.17 -22.29
N ALA A 42 57.05 3.03 -20.97
CA ALA A 42 58.22 3.32 -20.08
C ALA A 42 58.60 4.82 -19.93
N ALA A 43 59.08 5.37 -18.79
CA ALA A 43 59.03 5.02 -17.34
C ALA A 43 59.66 6.18 -16.49
N ALA A 44 59.38 6.25 -15.16
CA ALA A 44 60.06 7.11 -14.15
C ALA A 44 59.96 8.65 -14.34
N ASP A 45 60.35 9.59 -13.46
CA ASP A 45 60.43 9.74 -11.98
C ASP A 45 60.69 11.24 -11.65
N ALA A 46 60.79 11.76 -10.42
CA ALA A 46 60.02 11.63 -9.16
C ALA A 46 60.70 12.53 -8.08
N HIS A 47 59.99 13.45 -7.39
CA HIS A 47 60.64 14.35 -6.40
C HIS A 47 59.81 14.70 -5.14
N ARG A 48 60.53 15.13 -4.08
CA ARG A 48 60.15 15.19 -2.66
C ARG A 48 59.50 16.52 -2.23
N LEU A 49 58.75 16.53 -1.11
CA LEU A 49 59.13 17.23 0.15
C LEU A 49 58.10 17.08 1.31
N SER A 50 58.54 17.37 2.53
CA SER A 50 57.86 17.38 3.86
C SER A 50 58.84 18.08 4.86
N PRO A 51 58.52 18.45 6.13
CA PRO A 51 57.38 18.16 7.05
C PRO A 51 56.78 19.51 7.60
N PRO A 52 56.29 19.74 8.86
CA PRO A 52 56.00 18.86 10.02
C PRO A 52 54.69 19.06 10.85
N VAL A 53 54.24 17.94 11.44
CA VAL A 53 53.85 17.69 12.86
C VAL A 53 53.03 18.73 13.67
N THR A 54 51.91 18.26 14.26
CA THR A 54 51.53 18.60 15.66
C THR A 54 50.69 17.47 16.31
N GLU A 55 50.69 17.44 17.64
CA GLU A 55 50.50 16.29 18.55
C GLU A 55 49.09 15.66 18.68
N ALA A 56 49.01 14.54 19.41
CA ALA A 56 47.80 13.82 19.82
C ALA A 56 47.50 14.00 21.34
N PRO A 57 46.43 13.40 21.90
CA PRO A 57 46.66 12.08 22.51
C PRO A 57 45.49 11.08 22.43
N VAL A 58 45.83 9.78 22.43
CA VAL A 58 44.90 8.66 22.68
C VAL A 58 45.41 7.89 23.90
N ARG A 59 44.53 7.48 24.82
CA ARG A 59 44.88 6.60 25.96
C ARG A 59 44.41 5.15 25.70
N GLN A 60 45.22 4.19 26.14
CA GLN A 60 45.00 2.74 26.00
C GLN A 60 44.51 2.11 27.32
N ALA A 61 43.70 1.05 27.21
CA ALA A 61 43.72 -0.20 28.01
C ALA A 61 42.46 -1.03 27.66
N GLY A 62 42.46 -2.37 27.63
CA GLY A 62 43.57 -3.31 27.81
C GLY A 62 43.18 -4.74 27.34
N TRP A 63 44.19 -5.52 26.98
CA TRP A 63 44.15 -6.88 26.42
C TRP A 63 43.30 -7.93 27.14
N ASN A 64 42.73 -8.89 26.40
CA ASN A 64 43.34 -10.24 26.27
C ASN A 64 42.66 -11.15 25.23
N GLY A 65 43.48 -11.87 24.46
CA GLY A 65 43.10 -13.08 23.71
C GLY A 65 43.43 -14.36 24.51
N PRO A 66 43.38 -15.56 23.90
CA PRO A 66 44.28 -15.87 22.79
C PRO A 66 43.66 -16.67 21.63
N GLY A 67 44.38 -16.72 20.50
CA GLY A 67 44.23 -17.73 19.46
C GLY A 67 45.59 -18.34 19.14
N LEU A 68 45.63 -19.58 18.64
CA LEU A 68 46.86 -20.25 18.23
C LEU A 68 46.65 -21.09 16.96
N TRP A 69 47.56 -20.93 16.00
CA TRP A 69 47.75 -21.84 14.85
C TRP A 69 49.05 -22.63 15.07
N ILE A 70 49.20 -23.82 14.47
CA ILE A 70 50.40 -24.28 13.71
C ILE A 70 50.33 -25.79 13.34
N ALA A 71 51.03 -26.14 12.24
CA ALA A 71 51.53 -27.45 11.80
C ALA A 71 50.58 -28.50 11.15
N ARG A 72 51.02 -28.95 9.96
CA ARG A 72 50.81 -30.29 9.39
C ARG A 72 52.14 -31.05 9.42
N ALA A 73 52.13 -32.36 9.69
CA ALA A 73 53.20 -33.31 9.31
C ALA A 73 52.61 -34.75 9.20
N PRO A 74 53.23 -35.69 8.42
CA PRO A 74 52.57 -36.94 8.01
C PRO A 74 53.12 -38.22 8.65
N GLY A 75 52.36 -39.34 8.57
CA GLY A 75 52.86 -40.68 8.92
C GLY A 75 51.84 -41.82 8.80
N ALA A 76 52.19 -42.88 8.07
CA ALA A 76 51.43 -44.10 7.73
C ALA A 76 50.71 -44.81 8.90
N THR A 77 49.62 -45.56 8.71
CA THR A 77 49.63 -46.89 8.03
C THR A 77 48.23 -47.43 7.70
N GLN A 78 48.14 -48.36 6.74
CA GLN A 78 46.95 -49.17 6.47
C GLN A 78 46.79 -50.31 7.50
N ARG A 79 45.55 -50.66 7.85
CA ARG A 79 45.12 -52.08 7.97
C ARG A 79 43.59 -52.23 7.87
N SER A 80 43.16 -53.36 7.33
CA SER A 80 41.76 -53.77 7.19
C SER A 80 41.23 -54.44 8.46
N GLY A 81 39.90 -54.42 8.65
CA GLY A 81 39.26 -55.06 9.81
C GLY A 81 37.78 -54.68 9.95
N GLY A 82 36.90 -55.30 9.17
CA GLY A 82 35.46 -55.08 9.28
C GLY A 82 34.85 -55.86 10.45
N ILE A 83 34.12 -55.17 11.33
CA ILE A 83 33.24 -55.81 12.33
C ILE A 83 31.89 -55.07 12.35
N LEU A 84 30.82 -55.77 11.98
CA LEU A 84 29.45 -55.29 12.19
C LEU A 84 29.17 -55.22 13.70
N ARG A 85 29.14 -54.01 14.28
CA ARG A 85 28.61 -53.79 15.63
C ARG A 85 27.14 -53.42 15.58
N VAL A 86 26.29 -54.45 15.61
CA VAL A 86 24.84 -54.32 15.82
C VAL A 86 24.59 -53.43 17.04
N HIS A 87 24.06 -52.23 16.81
CA HIS A 87 23.71 -51.31 17.89
C HIS A 87 22.35 -51.68 18.45
N ARG A 88 22.31 -52.05 19.74
CA ARG A 88 21.05 -52.18 20.49
C ARG A 88 20.33 -50.83 20.53
N PRO A 89 18.98 -50.79 20.45
CA PRO A 89 18.24 -49.55 20.61
C PRO A 89 18.44 -49.01 22.03
N SER A 90 19.01 -47.82 22.16
CA SER A 90 19.17 -47.12 23.45
C SER A 90 18.23 -45.92 23.47
N SER A 91 17.31 -45.90 24.42
CA SER A 91 16.09 -45.09 24.40
C SER A 91 16.24 -43.67 24.93
N THR A 92 17.42 -43.06 24.77
CA THR A 92 17.70 -41.67 25.18
C THR A 92 17.26 -40.66 24.11
N LEU A 93 16.58 -39.59 24.52
CA LEU A 93 16.22 -38.48 23.63
C LEU A 93 17.50 -37.80 23.12
N ARG A 94 17.78 -37.89 21.82
CA ARG A 94 18.93 -37.22 21.17
C ARG A 94 18.57 -35.79 20.75
N LEU A 95 18.33 -34.92 21.74
CA LEU A 95 18.03 -33.49 21.56
C LEU A 95 19.29 -32.69 21.17
N ARG A 96 19.77 -32.87 19.93
CA ARG A 96 20.85 -32.05 19.35
C ARG A 96 20.28 -30.71 18.88
N GLY A 97 20.95 -29.61 19.22
CA GLY A 97 20.59 -28.27 18.74
C GLY A 97 19.49 -27.56 19.53
N LEU A 98 19.11 -28.07 20.70
CA LEU A 98 18.23 -27.39 21.64
C LEU A 98 19.00 -26.44 22.58
N MET A 99 18.28 -25.47 23.15
CA MET A 99 18.69 -24.83 24.40
C MET A 99 18.80 -25.91 25.50
N PRO A 100 19.94 -26.01 26.22
CA PRO A 100 20.17 -27.07 27.22
C PRO A 100 19.08 -27.15 28.29
N ASP A 101 18.56 -26.00 28.71
CA ASP A 101 17.54 -25.88 29.75
C ASP A 101 16.19 -26.45 29.29
N THR A 102 15.78 -26.14 28.04
CA THR A 102 14.56 -26.68 27.42
C THR A 102 14.60 -28.21 27.33
N ALA A 103 15.75 -28.77 26.93
CA ALA A 103 15.92 -30.22 26.85
C ALA A 103 15.83 -30.88 28.24
N THR A 104 16.39 -30.22 29.25
CA THR A 104 16.37 -30.67 30.66
C THR A 104 14.97 -30.59 31.26
N ALA A 105 14.26 -29.48 31.05
CA ALA A 105 12.89 -29.26 31.53
C ALA A 105 11.89 -30.27 30.94
N LEU A 106 11.97 -30.55 29.62
CA LEU A 106 11.15 -31.59 28.99
C LEU A 106 11.45 -32.98 29.55
N ALA A 107 12.72 -33.31 29.82
CA ALA A 107 13.10 -34.59 30.44
C ALA A 107 12.56 -34.72 31.88
N GLN A 108 12.64 -33.65 32.68
CA GLN A 108 12.09 -33.60 34.04
C GLN A 108 10.57 -33.74 34.05
N LEU A 109 9.86 -33.03 33.16
CA LEU A 109 8.41 -33.12 33.00
C LEU A 109 7.96 -34.55 32.66
N LEU A 110 8.63 -35.21 31.73
CA LEU A 110 8.34 -36.60 31.35
C LEU A 110 8.68 -37.61 32.46
N ALA A 111 9.67 -37.31 33.30
CA ALA A 111 10.02 -38.14 34.47
C ALA A 111 8.98 -38.03 35.60
N GLY A 112 8.38 -36.84 35.81
CA GLY A 112 7.31 -36.60 36.80
C GLY A 112 5.95 -37.22 36.47
N ILE A 113 5.78 -37.77 35.26
CA ILE A 113 4.58 -38.50 34.85
C ILE A 113 4.73 -39.97 35.24
N ASP A 114 3.89 -40.40 36.18
CA ASP A 114 3.83 -41.78 36.67
C ASP A 114 3.62 -42.79 35.53
N GLN A 115 4.19 -43.99 35.68
CA GLN A 115 4.12 -45.06 34.71
C GLN A 115 2.74 -45.73 34.64
N THR A 116 1.84 -45.40 35.59
CA THR A 116 0.49 -45.96 35.75
C THR A 116 -0.62 -45.18 35.03
N VAL A 117 -0.32 -44.03 34.42
CA VAL A 117 -1.34 -43.14 33.82
C VAL A 117 -1.92 -43.73 32.53
N SER A 118 -3.03 -44.46 32.66
CA SER A 118 -3.81 -45.07 31.56
C SER A 118 -5.00 -44.23 31.07
N ASP A 119 -5.28 -43.09 31.70
CA ASP A 119 -6.37 -42.18 31.32
C ASP A 119 -5.83 -40.99 30.48
N PRO A 120 -6.38 -40.72 29.27
CA PRO A 120 -5.99 -39.59 28.45
C PRO A 120 -6.21 -38.23 29.13
N THR A 121 -7.12 -38.11 30.09
CA THR A 121 -7.46 -36.87 30.78
C THR A 121 -6.38 -36.52 31.81
N ARG A 122 -6.09 -37.42 32.75
CA ARG A 122 -4.98 -37.28 33.72
C ARG A 122 -3.61 -37.07 33.07
N LEU A 123 -3.37 -37.66 31.89
CA LEU A 123 -2.13 -37.42 31.16
C LEU A 123 -2.04 -35.96 30.66
N ARG A 124 -3.14 -35.42 30.12
CA ARG A 124 -3.24 -34.02 29.70
C ARG A 124 -3.12 -33.05 30.88
N GLU A 125 -3.81 -33.31 31.98
CA GLU A 125 -3.75 -32.49 33.20
C GLU A 125 -2.32 -32.33 33.73
N ARG A 126 -1.49 -33.39 33.68
CA ARG A 126 -0.08 -33.33 34.09
C ARG A 126 0.85 -32.69 33.05
N LEU A 127 0.64 -32.92 31.75
CA LEU A 127 1.50 -32.39 30.69
C LEU A 127 1.29 -30.89 30.44
N LEU A 128 0.03 -30.45 30.36
CA LEU A 128 -0.31 -29.12 29.82
C LEU A 128 0.30 -27.93 30.59
N PRO A 129 0.39 -27.91 31.93
CA PRO A 129 1.01 -26.80 32.65
C PRO A 129 2.50 -26.65 32.30
N GLY A 130 3.27 -27.75 32.38
CA GLY A 130 4.70 -27.73 32.09
C GLY A 130 5.01 -27.47 30.62
N LEU A 131 4.25 -28.03 29.69
CA LEU A 131 4.42 -27.76 28.25
C LEU A 131 4.10 -26.30 27.90
N ARG A 132 3.08 -25.67 28.50
CA ARG A 132 2.81 -24.23 28.32
C ARG A 132 3.98 -23.38 28.82
N GLN A 133 4.46 -23.62 30.04
CA GLN A 133 5.59 -22.90 30.62
C GLN A 133 6.84 -23.00 29.72
N ILE A 134 7.20 -24.20 29.27
CA ILE A 134 8.38 -24.43 28.41
C ILE A 134 8.25 -23.71 27.05
N ILE A 135 7.04 -23.65 26.47
CA ILE A 135 6.78 -22.90 25.22
C ILE A 135 6.88 -21.38 25.46
N GLU A 136 6.37 -20.88 26.58
CA GLU A 136 6.38 -19.45 26.94
C GLU A 136 7.81 -18.97 27.25
N GLU A 137 8.56 -19.70 28.07
CA GLU A 137 9.95 -19.42 28.41
C GLU A 137 10.88 -19.49 27.18
N GLY A 138 10.71 -20.52 26.34
CA GLY A 138 11.49 -20.69 25.11
C GLY A 138 11.20 -19.59 24.08
N ARG A 139 9.92 -19.19 23.91
CA ARG A 139 9.56 -18.03 23.08
C ARG A 139 10.15 -16.73 23.63
N ALA A 140 10.13 -16.53 24.94
CA ALA A 140 10.72 -15.35 25.57
C ALA A 140 12.26 -15.32 25.43
N GLN A 141 12.94 -16.47 25.40
CA GLN A 141 14.37 -16.53 25.09
C GLN A 141 14.65 -16.17 23.63
N ALA A 142 13.88 -16.72 22.69
CA ALA A 142 14.00 -16.35 21.28
C ALA A 142 13.74 -14.85 21.04
N GLU A 143 12.82 -14.22 21.79
CA GLU A 143 12.60 -12.76 21.73
C GLU A 143 13.79 -11.95 22.25
N ARG A 144 14.44 -12.41 23.33
CA ARG A 144 15.68 -11.81 23.86
C ARG A 144 16.81 -11.94 22.84
N ASN A 145 17.02 -13.13 22.29
CA ASN A 145 18.05 -13.43 21.28
C ASN A 145 17.85 -12.57 20.02
N LEU A 146 16.62 -12.49 19.51
CA LEU A 146 16.25 -11.63 18.38
C LEU A 146 16.55 -10.16 18.65
N THR A 147 16.28 -9.67 19.87
CA THR A 147 16.51 -8.26 20.23
C THR A 147 17.99 -7.92 20.37
N VAL A 148 18.81 -8.85 20.87
CA VAL A 148 20.27 -8.69 21.03
C VAL A 148 21.02 -8.87 19.71
N HIS A 149 20.84 -10.01 19.05
CA HIS A 149 21.61 -10.39 17.85
C HIS A 149 21.04 -9.80 16.56
N ARG A 150 19.75 -9.42 16.55
CA ARG A 150 19.01 -8.94 15.38
C ARG A 150 19.08 -9.90 14.20
N ASP A 151 18.92 -11.19 14.47
CA ASP A 151 18.80 -12.24 13.46
C ASP A 151 17.39 -12.86 13.50
N GLY A 152 16.59 -12.54 12.49
CA GLY A 152 15.23 -13.05 12.34
C GLY A 152 15.16 -14.55 12.02
N LEU A 153 16.15 -15.06 11.30
CA LEU A 153 16.18 -16.42 10.78
C LEU A 153 16.69 -17.41 11.84
N ALA A 154 17.68 -17.01 12.64
CA ALA A 154 18.08 -17.74 13.85
C ALA A 154 16.92 -17.82 14.85
N CYS A 155 16.21 -16.71 15.11
CA CYS A 155 15.00 -16.72 15.94
C CYS A 155 13.92 -17.69 15.41
N ALA A 156 13.69 -17.71 14.09
CA ALA A 156 12.71 -18.61 13.48
C ALA A 156 13.12 -20.09 13.54
N ARG A 157 14.43 -20.38 13.52
CA ARG A 157 15.00 -21.72 13.72
C ARG A 157 14.94 -22.15 15.19
N GLU A 158 15.22 -21.26 16.14
CA GLU A 158 15.14 -21.52 17.58
C GLU A 158 13.71 -21.92 18.01
N ILE A 159 12.70 -21.16 17.55
CA ILE A 159 11.28 -21.48 17.80
C ILE A 159 10.88 -22.81 17.14
N CYS A 160 11.49 -23.16 15.99
CA CYS A 160 11.28 -24.46 15.35
C CYS A 160 11.85 -25.61 16.17
N SER A 161 13.12 -25.53 16.61
CA SER A 161 13.75 -26.55 17.48
C SER A 161 13.03 -26.74 18.81
N LEU A 162 12.49 -25.67 19.39
CA LEU A 162 11.61 -25.73 20.57
C LEU A 162 10.36 -26.58 20.29
N MET A 163 9.71 -26.36 19.14
CA MET A 163 8.49 -27.07 18.76
C MET A 163 8.75 -28.53 18.38
N ASP A 164 9.87 -28.83 17.70
CA ASP A 164 10.31 -30.20 17.41
C ASP A 164 10.37 -31.03 18.71
N ALA A 165 10.98 -30.48 19.76
CA ALA A 165 11.14 -31.16 21.04
C ALA A 165 9.82 -31.26 21.84
N VAL A 166 8.96 -30.23 21.80
CA VAL A 166 7.61 -30.29 22.39
C VAL A 166 6.79 -31.41 21.74
N VAL A 167 6.74 -31.46 20.40
CA VAL A 167 5.99 -32.49 19.66
C VAL A 167 6.60 -33.88 19.89
N GLN A 168 7.93 -33.99 20.02
CA GLN A 168 8.61 -35.24 20.40
C GLN A 168 8.29 -35.68 21.84
N ALA A 169 8.22 -34.75 22.79
CA ALA A 169 7.86 -35.04 24.18
C ALA A 169 6.41 -35.51 24.30
N ILE A 170 5.49 -34.89 23.56
CA ILE A 170 4.08 -35.29 23.47
C ILE A 170 3.96 -36.72 22.91
N TYR A 171 4.60 -37.03 21.78
CA TYR A 171 4.62 -38.40 21.24
C TYR A 171 5.21 -39.41 22.22
N ALA A 172 6.34 -39.07 22.85
CA ALA A 172 7.00 -39.93 23.83
C ALA A 172 6.12 -40.20 25.06
N ALA A 173 5.31 -39.22 25.51
CA ALA A 173 4.35 -39.41 26.58
C ALA A 173 3.18 -40.32 26.15
N VAL A 174 2.54 -40.02 25.01
CA VAL A 174 1.39 -40.79 24.50
C VAL A 174 1.78 -42.26 24.27
N VAL A 175 2.86 -42.53 23.55
CA VAL A 175 3.26 -43.92 23.20
C VAL A 175 3.86 -44.69 24.38
N LYS A 176 4.56 -44.04 25.34
CA LYS A 176 5.19 -44.75 26.48
C LYS A 176 4.33 -44.79 27.76
N ARG A 177 3.25 -44.01 27.86
CA ARG A 177 2.35 -44.01 29.02
C ARG A 177 0.95 -44.50 28.67
N LEU A 178 0.33 -43.95 27.62
CA LEU A 178 -1.09 -44.15 27.32
C LEU A 178 -1.35 -45.36 26.42
N TYR A 179 -0.74 -45.37 25.23
CA TYR A 179 -0.94 -46.41 24.21
C TYR A 179 0.34 -47.20 23.99
N ARG A 180 0.74 -47.98 25.00
CA ARG A 180 1.90 -48.87 24.89
C ARG A 180 1.64 -49.98 23.87
N ALA A 181 2.54 -50.10 22.90
CA ALA A 181 2.72 -51.31 22.12
C ALA A 181 4.06 -51.93 22.54
N ASP A 182 4.03 -52.91 23.45
CA ASP A 182 5.24 -53.53 24.01
C ASP A 182 5.94 -54.48 23.01
N ASN A 183 5.21 -54.94 21.99
CA ASN A 183 5.72 -55.67 20.83
C ASN A 183 4.96 -55.22 19.56
N PRO A 184 5.27 -54.03 19.02
CA PRO A 184 4.51 -53.43 17.92
C PRO A 184 4.67 -54.24 16.63
N THR A 185 3.55 -54.52 15.97
CA THR A 185 3.54 -55.08 14.62
C THR A 185 3.98 -54.03 13.59
N ALA A 186 4.28 -54.48 12.36
CA ALA A 186 4.60 -53.59 11.25
C ALA A 186 3.47 -52.60 10.89
N GLY A 187 2.23 -52.79 11.38
CA GLY A 187 1.12 -51.84 11.25
C GLY A 187 1.01 -50.79 12.36
N GLU A 188 1.86 -50.89 13.39
CA GLU A 188 1.91 -50.01 14.56
C GLU A 188 3.20 -49.17 14.57
N HIS A 189 3.78 -48.96 13.39
CA HIS A 189 4.87 -48.02 13.15
C HIS A 189 4.31 -46.72 12.56
N ILE A 190 4.71 -45.58 13.13
CA ILE A 190 4.37 -44.24 12.63
C ILE A 190 5.67 -43.43 12.52
N ALA A 191 5.79 -42.62 11.46
CA ALA A 191 6.77 -41.55 11.39
C ALA A 191 6.05 -40.20 11.51
N VAL A 192 6.57 -39.30 12.35
CA VAL A 192 6.04 -37.93 12.49
C VAL A 192 6.95 -36.98 11.72
N VAL A 193 6.34 -36.24 10.80
CA VAL A 193 7.02 -35.50 9.75
C VAL A 193 6.48 -34.07 9.73
N ALA A 194 7.36 -33.07 9.84
CA ALA A 194 6.98 -31.69 9.63
C ALA A 194 6.87 -31.39 8.12
N THR A 195 5.88 -30.63 7.70
CA THR A 195 5.72 -30.18 6.30
C THR A 195 5.59 -28.65 6.22
N GLY A 196 5.56 -28.09 5.01
CA GLY A 196 5.43 -26.64 4.82
C GLY A 196 6.54 -25.83 5.51
N GLY A 197 6.16 -24.70 6.15
CA GLY A 197 7.11 -23.85 6.87
C GLY A 197 7.80 -24.53 8.06
N TYR A 198 7.08 -25.41 8.76
CA TYR A 198 7.63 -26.21 9.85
C TYR A 198 8.62 -27.27 9.32
N GLY A 199 8.30 -27.85 8.17
CA GLY A 199 9.16 -28.75 7.40
C GLY A 199 10.47 -28.08 6.98
N ARG A 200 10.40 -26.87 6.40
CA ARG A 200 11.56 -26.01 6.08
C ARG A 200 12.36 -25.53 7.31
N GLY A 201 11.92 -25.85 8.53
CA GLY A 201 12.69 -25.59 9.75
C GLY A 201 12.59 -24.14 10.26
N THR A 202 11.55 -23.39 9.91
CA THR A 202 11.42 -21.96 10.25
C THR A 202 10.00 -21.58 10.72
N LEU A 203 9.87 -21.17 11.99
CA LEU A 203 8.60 -20.76 12.61
C LEU A 203 8.71 -19.36 13.23
N ALA A 204 7.87 -18.42 12.79
CA ALA A 204 7.66 -17.16 13.53
C ALA A 204 6.70 -17.43 14.71
N PRO A 205 6.72 -16.67 15.81
CA PRO A 205 6.06 -17.02 17.08
C PRO A 205 4.60 -17.50 16.98
N GLY A 206 3.75 -16.79 16.23
CA GLY A 206 2.35 -17.14 15.97
C GLY A 206 2.08 -18.03 14.74
N SER A 207 3.09 -18.69 14.18
CA SER A 207 2.91 -19.58 13.01
C SER A 207 2.18 -20.86 13.39
N ASP A 208 1.52 -21.44 12.39
CA ASP A 208 0.88 -22.76 12.47
C ASP A 208 1.97 -23.87 12.39
N ILE A 209 1.69 -25.06 12.93
CA ILE A 209 2.55 -26.25 12.78
C ILE A 209 1.87 -27.30 11.90
N ASP A 210 2.56 -27.75 10.85
CA ASP A 210 2.03 -28.70 9.87
C ASP A 210 2.65 -30.10 10.06
N LEU A 211 1.82 -31.09 10.44
CA LEU A 211 2.23 -32.45 10.81
C LEU A 211 1.66 -33.52 9.86
N LEU A 212 2.54 -34.26 9.20
CA LEU A 212 2.21 -35.50 8.52
C LEU A 212 2.51 -36.68 9.45
N PHE A 213 1.47 -37.43 9.82
CA PHE A 213 1.55 -38.75 10.45
C PHE A 213 1.61 -39.79 9.33
N LEU A 214 2.82 -40.27 9.06
CA LEU A 214 3.11 -41.17 7.95
C LEU A 214 3.02 -42.63 8.39
N LEU A 215 2.27 -43.41 7.62
CA LEU A 215 1.92 -44.80 7.89
C LEU A 215 2.57 -45.77 6.88
N PRO A 216 2.83 -47.03 7.28
CA PRO A 216 3.27 -48.10 6.38
C PRO A 216 2.16 -48.53 5.40
N TYR A 217 0.91 -48.56 5.87
CA TYR A 217 -0.26 -48.92 5.07
C TYR A 217 -1.50 -48.17 5.60
N LYS A 218 -2.62 -48.86 5.82
CA LYS A 218 -3.83 -48.29 6.40
C LYS A 218 -3.65 -47.92 7.88
N GLN A 219 -4.44 -46.95 8.32
CA GLN A 219 -4.55 -46.57 9.73
C GLN A 219 -5.01 -47.76 10.57
N THR A 220 -4.38 -47.96 11.73
CA THR A 220 -4.77 -48.92 12.76
C THR A 220 -5.47 -48.19 13.91
N ALA A 221 -6.32 -48.88 14.68
CA ALA A 221 -6.99 -48.26 15.84
C ALA A 221 -5.99 -47.69 16.86
N TRP A 222 -4.86 -48.36 17.07
CA TRP A 222 -3.75 -47.84 17.88
C TRP A 222 -3.19 -46.52 17.29
N GLY A 223 -2.92 -46.48 15.99
CA GLY A 223 -2.43 -45.27 15.31
C GLY A 223 -3.44 -44.13 15.32
N GLU A 224 -4.74 -44.43 15.29
CA GLU A 224 -5.83 -43.47 15.43
C GLU A 224 -5.85 -42.85 16.82
N SER A 225 -5.89 -43.67 17.88
CA SER A 225 -5.86 -43.19 19.26
C SER A 225 -4.59 -42.42 19.60
N VAL A 226 -3.42 -42.82 19.07
CA VAL A 226 -2.15 -42.09 19.25
C VAL A 226 -2.22 -40.70 18.59
N VAL A 227 -2.64 -40.61 17.33
CA VAL A 227 -2.73 -39.33 16.62
C VAL A 227 -3.76 -38.41 17.27
N GLU A 228 -4.94 -38.94 17.61
CA GLU A 228 -6.00 -38.20 18.31
C GLU A 228 -5.52 -37.61 19.64
N ALA A 229 -4.89 -38.42 20.50
CA ALA A 229 -4.37 -37.95 21.79
C ALA A 229 -3.27 -36.89 21.65
N MET A 230 -2.40 -37.00 20.63
CA MET A 230 -1.42 -35.96 20.32
C MET A 230 -2.08 -34.65 19.88
N LEU A 231 -3.07 -34.73 18.97
CA LEU A 231 -3.77 -33.56 18.45
C LEU A 231 -4.53 -32.82 19.56
N TYR A 232 -5.24 -33.53 20.44
CA TYR A 232 -5.89 -32.92 21.60
C TYR A 232 -4.89 -32.19 22.51
N ILE A 233 -3.72 -32.75 22.80
CA ILE A 233 -2.70 -32.05 23.59
C ILE A 233 -2.25 -30.75 22.88
N LEU A 234 -2.01 -30.79 21.57
CA LEU A 234 -1.56 -29.61 20.81
C LEU A 234 -2.66 -28.52 20.73
N TRP A 235 -3.93 -28.90 20.59
CA TRP A 235 -5.06 -27.96 20.62
C TRP A 235 -5.31 -27.41 22.04
N ASP A 236 -5.15 -28.21 23.09
CA ASP A 236 -5.21 -27.77 24.49
C ASP A 236 -4.03 -26.84 24.86
N LEU A 237 -2.89 -26.92 24.14
CA LEU A 237 -1.82 -25.93 24.17
C LEU A 237 -2.12 -24.65 23.35
N LYS A 238 -3.31 -24.55 22.74
CA LYS A 238 -3.74 -23.47 21.84
C LYS A 238 -2.84 -23.30 20.60
N LEU A 239 -2.12 -24.36 20.20
CA LEU A 239 -1.37 -24.37 18.95
C LEU A 239 -2.33 -24.59 17.79
N LYS A 240 -2.09 -23.89 16.68
CA LYS A 240 -2.77 -24.15 15.42
C LYS A 240 -2.04 -25.28 14.70
N VAL A 241 -2.75 -26.36 14.41
CA VAL A 241 -2.16 -27.58 13.85
C VAL A 241 -2.82 -27.91 12.51
N GLY A 242 -2.07 -27.73 11.43
CA GLY A 242 -2.36 -28.43 10.18
C GLY A 242 -1.93 -29.88 10.33
N HIS A 243 -2.74 -30.84 9.91
CA HIS A 243 -2.31 -32.24 9.94
C HIS A 243 -2.88 -33.08 8.80
N ALA A 244 -2.19 -34.18 8.50
CA ALA A 244 -2.66 -35.26 7.64
C ALA A 244 -2.14 -36.60 8.15
N THR A 245 -2.96 -37.65 8.04
CA THR A 245 -2.60 -39.02 8.43
C THR A 245 -2.74 -39.91 7.20
N ARG A 246 -1.63 -40.44 6.67
CA ARG A 246 -1.57 -41.02 5.31
C ARG A 246 -0.53 -42.13 5.19
N SER A 247 -0.79 -43.09 4.31
CA SER A 247 0.24 -44.02 3.84
C SER A 247 1.24 -43.34 2.88
N VAL A 248 2.42 -43.93 2.68
CA VAL A 248 3.35 -43.50 1.61
C VAL A 248 2.65 -43.45 0.25
N ALA A 249 1.83 -44.46 -0.07
CA ALA A 249 1.08 -44.52 -1.33
C ALA A 249 0.04 -43.39 -1.47
N ASP A 250 -0.64 -43.01 -0.37
CA ASP A 250 -1.57 -41.89 -0.36
C ASP A 250 -0.86 -40.55 -0.51
N CYS A 251 0.29 -40.34 0.14
CA CYS A 251 1.09 -39.14 -0.09
C CYS A 251 1.49 -38.97 -1.57
N LEU A 252 1.88 -40.05 -2.25
CA LEU A 252 2.19 -40.03 -3.68
C LEU A 252 0.95 -39.82 -4.56
N ARG A 253 -0.19 -40.41 -4.20
CA ARG A 253 -1.47 -40.24 -4.91
C ARG A 253 -2.01 -38.81 -4.81
N GLU A 254 -2.07 -38.27 -3.61
CA GLU A 254 -2.52 -36.90 -3.32
C GLU A 254 -1.52 -35.86 -3.85
N GLY A 255 -0.21 -36.13 -3.75
CA GLY A 255 0.84 -35.28 -4.29
C GLY A 255 0.85 -35.18 -5.83
N ARG A 256 0.32 -36.18 -6.55
CA ARG A 256 0.06 -36.06 -7.98
C ARG A 256 -1.16 -35.16 -8.26
N ALA A 257 -2.24 -35.33 -7.49
CA ALA A 257 -3.52 -34.65 -7.69
C ALA A 257 -3.52 -33.15 -7.31
N ASP A 258 -2.83 -32.76 -6.24
CA ASP A 258 -2.80 -31.38 -5.73
C ASP A 258 -1.36 -30.85 -5.62
N MET A 259 -1.10 -29.75 -6.32
CA MET A 259 0.19 -29.05 -6.32
C MET A 259 0.56 -28.48 -4.94
N THR A 260 -0.43 -28.17 -4.10
CA THR A 260 -0.26 -27.72 -2.70
C THR A 260 0.33 -28.85 -1.87
N ILE A 261 -0.24 -30.05 -1.97
CA ILE A 261 0.25 -31.26 -1.30
C ILE A 261 1.62 -31.64 -1.85
N ARG A 262 1.82 -31.56 -3.17
CA ARG A 262 3.13 -31.75 -3.81
C ARG A 262 4.20 -30.82 -3.24
N THR A 263 3.85 -29.56 -2.97
CA THR A 263 4.76 -28.58 -2.36
C THR A 263 5.04 -28.91 -0.90
N ALA A 264 4.01 -29.26 -0.11
CA ALA A 264 4.18 -29.63 1.29
C ALA A 264 5.09 -30.87 1.47
N LEU A 265 5.02 -31.83 0.54
CA LEU A 265 5.92 -33.01 0.49
C LEU A 265 7.34 -32.64 0.06
N LEU A 266 7.53 -31.68 -0.84
CA LEU A 266 8.86 -31.14 -1.18
C LEU A 266 9.55 -30.49 0.03
N GLU A 267 8.78 -29.96 0.99
CA GLU A 267 9.26 -29.39 2.25
C GLU A 267 9.29 -30.39 3.42
N ALA A 268 8.99 -31.67 3.19
CA ALA A 268 8.92 -32.66 4.26
C ALA A 268 10.26 -32.82 5.01
N ARG A 269 10.19 -32.85 6.34
CA ARG A 269 11.33 -33.04 7.26
C ARG A 269 10.96 -34.03 8.35
N PHE A 270 11.71 -35.12 8.44
CA PHE A 270 11.57 -36.13 9.49
C PHE A 270 11.84 -35.50 10.86
N LEU A 271 10.93 -35.70 11.82
CA LEU A 271 11.14 -35.33 13.23
C LEU A 271 11.60 -36.55 14.04
N PHE A 272 10.78 -37.60 14.06
CA PHE A 272 11.00 -38.83 14.84
C PHE A 272 9.99 -39.92 14.43
N GLY A 273 10.08 -41.10 15.04
CA GLY A 273 9.29 -42.28 14.70
C GLY A 273 10.06 -43.20 13.77
N GLU A 274 9.38 -43.96 12.92
CA GLU A 274 10.03 -44.91 12.03
C GLU A 274 10.80 -44.19 10.90
N ARG A 275 12.13 -44.36 10.89
CA ARG A 275 13.02 -43.67 9.95
C ARG A 275 12.78 -44.16 8.52
N ALA A 276 12.62 -45.48 8.33
CA ALA A 276 12.49 -46.10 7.02
C ALA A 276 11.29 -45.58 6.21
N LEU A 277 10.15 -45.29 6.84
CA LEU A 277 8.95 -44.81 6.15
C LEU A 277 9.17 -43.46 5.46
N PHE A 278 9.90 -42.53 6.10
CA PHE A 278 10.22 -41.24 5.47
C PHE A 278 11.29 -41.39 4.37
N ASP A 279 12.23 -42.33 4.49
CA ASP A 279 13.20 -42.59 3.41
C ASP A 279 12.49 -43.17 2.18
N GLU A 280 11.55 -44.11 2.37
CA GLU A 280 10.68 -44.62 1.31
C GLU A 280 9.86 -43.49 0.67
N LEU A 281 9.25 -42.62 1.49
CA LEU A 281 8.47 -41.47 0.99
C LEU A 281 9.33 -40.53 0.14
N VAL A 282 10.53 -40.16 0.59
CA VAL A 282 11.40 -39.23 -0.15
C VAL A 282 11.92 -39.86 -1.45
N GLU A 283 12.39 -41.10 -1.42
CA GLU A 283 12.88 -41.81 -2.61
C GLU A 283 11.78 -41.97 -3.66
N ARG A 284 10.58 -42.38 -3.23
CA ARG A 284 9.44 -42.59 -4.13
C ARG A 284 8.83 -41.27 -4.61
N PHE A 285 8.88 -40.21 -3.81
CA PHE A 285 8.41 -38.89 -4.24
C PHE A 285 9.31 -38.31 -5.33
N ASP A 286 10.63 -38.43 -5.19
CA ASP A 286 11.55 -38.02 -6.26
C ASP A 286 11.33 -38.84 -7.56
N ARG A 287 11.37 -40.17 -7.45
CA ARG A 287 11.25 -41.08 -8.59
C ARG A 287 9.88 -41.05 -9.28
N GLU A 288 8.80 -41.05 -8.51
CA GLU A 288 7.45 -41.25 -9.04
C GLU A 288 6.57 -39.99 -9.14
N VAL A 289 7.08 -38.82 -8.72
CA VAL A 289 6.35 -37.53 -8.78
C VAL A 289 7.22 -36.40 -9.33
N VAL A 290 8.44 -36.18 -8.80
CA VAL A 290 9.31 -35.06 -9.21
C VAL A 290 9.95 -35.31 -10.59
N GLN A 291 10.44 -36.53 -10.83
CA GLN A 291 11.15 -36.87 -12.06
C GLN A 291 10.25 -36.69 -13.30
N GLY A 292 10.66 -35.79 -14.20
CA GLY A 292 9.98 -35.51 -15.47
C GLY A 292 8.86 -34.46 -15.43
N THR A 293 8.44 -33.98 -14.24
CA THR A 293 7.29 -33.06 -14.09
C THR A 293 7.68 -31.60 -13.80
N ALA A 294 8.96 -31.26 -13.82
CA ALA A 294 9.46 -29.93 -13.42
C ALA A 294 8.76 -28.76 -14.14
N ALA A 295 8.51 -28.87 -15.45
CA ALA A 295 7.82 -27.82 -16.23
C ALA A 295 6.39 -27.53 -15.73
N GLU A 296 5.65 -28.58 -15.35
CA GLU A 296 4.29 -28.49 -14.80
C GLU A 296 4.32 -27.80 -13.42
N PHE A 297 5.30 -28.16 -12.59
CA PHE A 297 5.49 -27.54 -11.27
C PHE A 297 5.85 -26.04 -11.40
N VAL A 298 6.76 -25.69 -12.31
CA VAL A 298 7.15 -24.30 -12.58
C VAL A 298 5.96 -23.48 -13.09
N GLU A 299 5.23 -23.95 -14.11
CA GLU A 299 4.05 -23.24 -14.64
C GLU A 299 3.00 -23.01 -13.55
N ALA A 300 2.70 -24.04 -12.75
CA ALA A 300 1.75 -23.93 -11.64
C ALA A 300 2.21 -22.92 -10.57
N LYS A 301 3.51 -22.88 -10.25
CA LYS A 301 4.05 -21.99 -9.21
C LYS A 301 4.15 -20.53 -9.63
N LEU A 302 4.51 -20.27 -10.89
CA LEU A 302 4.45 -18.92 -11.46
C LEU A 302 2.99 -18.42 -11.48
N LYS A 303 2.04 -19.26 -11.90
CA LYS A 303 0.60 -18.96 -11.89
C LYS A 303 0.03 -18.73 -10.48
N GLU A 304 0.50 -19.47 -9.47
CA GLU A 304 0.16 -19.26 -8.05
C GLU A 304 0.62 -17.88 -7.56
N ARG A 305 1.87 -17.50 -7.87
CA ARG A 305 2.41 -16.16 -7.61
C ARG A 305 1.58 -15.08 -8.29
N ASP A 306 1.30 -15.21 -9.58
CA ASP A 306 0.62 -14.15 -10.33
C ASP A 306 -0.83 -13.97 -9.85
N THR A 307 -1.50 -15.06 -9.47
CA THR A 307 -2.82 -15.03 -8.83
C THR A 307 -2.78 -14.38 -7.44
N ARG A 308 -1.71 -14.60 -6.66
CA ARG A 308 -1.48 -13.96 -5.36
C ARG A 308 -1.24 -12.45 -5.50
N VAL A 309 -0.35 -12.04 -6.40
CA VAL A 309 -0.01 -10.63 -6.65
C VAL A 309 -1.23 -9.86 -7.19
N ALA A 310 -2.01 -10.45 -8.11
CA ALA A 310 -3.25 -9.83 -8.59
C ALA A 310 -4.28 -9.57 -7.48
N LYS A 311 -4.36 -10.43 -6.46
CA LYS A 311 -5.24 -10.26 -5.29
C LYS A 311 -4.67 -9.34 -4.21
N GLY A 312 -3.37 -9.33 -4.02
CA GLY A 312 -2.68 -8.52 -2.99
C GLY A 312 -2.37 -7.08 -3.42
N GLY A 313 -2.49 -6.77 -4.71
CA GLY A 313 -2.09 -5.50 -5.31
C GLY A 313 -0.80 -5.64 -6.11
N ALA A 314 -0.79 -5.11 -7.35
CA ALA A 314 0.30 -5.31 -8.30
C ALA A 314 1.61 -4.56 -7.97
N SER A 315 1.57 -3.61 -7.04
CA SER A 315 2.72 -2.79 -6.65
C SER A 315 3.39 -3.31 -5.36
N ARG A 316 4.73 -3.35 -5.36
CA ARG A 316 5.54 -3.68 -4.18
C ARG A 316 5.63 -2.51 -3.18
N TYR A 317 5.27 -1.31 -3.62
CA TYR A 317 5.45 -0.06 -2.88
C TYR A 317 4.23 0.35 -2.03
N LEU A 318 3.36 -0.62 -1.69
CA LEU A 318 2.19 -0.40 -0.85
C LEU A 318 2.62 -0.03 0.58
N VAL A 319 2.12 1.10 1.10
CA VAL A 319 2.57 1.69 2.39
C VAL A 319 2.21 0.84 3.62
N GLU A 320 1.19 -0.01 3.56
CA GLU A 320 0.93 -1.07 4.56
C GLU A 320 1.12 -2.47 3.96
N PRO A 321 2.37 -2.93 3.75
CA PRO A 321 2.64 -4.16 3.01
C PRO A 321 2.34 -5.42 3.82
N ASN A 322 2.13 -6.54 3.13
CA ASN A 322 2.13 -7.87 3.74
C ASN A 322 3.53 -8.51 3.58
N VAL A 323 4.18 -8.78 4.71
CA VAL A 323 5.60 -9.23 4.79
C VAL A 323 5.80 -10.65 4.25
N LYS A 324 4.73 -11.45 4.28
CA LYS A 324 4.74 -12.85 3.86
C LYS A 324 4.22 -13.02 2.45
N ASP A 325 2.99 -12.63 2.19
CA ASP A 325 2.26 -12.97 0.96
C ASP A 325 2.12 -11.80 -0.04
N GLY A 326 2.71 -10.62 0.26
CA GLY A 326 2.81 -9.50 -0.67
C GLY A 326 3.90 -9.68 -1.75
N LYS A 327 3.85 -8.86 -2.80
CA LYS A 327 4.88 -8.80 -3.87
C LYS A 327 6.21 -8.33 -3.28
N GLY A 328 7.25 -9.15 -3.41
CA GLY A 328 8.54 -8.96 -2.74
C GLY A 328 8.61 -9.48 -1.29
N GLY A 329 7.57 -10.17 -0.81
CA GLY A 329 7.54 -10.80 0.52
C GLY A 329 8.13 -12.21 0.55
N LEU A 330 8.15 -12.83 1.74
CA LEU A 330 8.75 -14.17 1.95
C LEU A 330 8.20 -15.24 1.00
N ARG A 331 6.94 -15.17 0.59
CA ARG A 331 6.32 -16.16 -0.31
C ARG A 331 6.97 -16.15 -1.69
N ASP A 332 7.45 -15.01 -2.18
CA ASP A 332 8.16 -14.95 -3.46
C ASP A 332 9.49 -15.72 -3.34
N LEU A 333 10.31 -15.43 -2.32
CA LEU A 333 11.55 -16.19 -2.01
C LEU A 333 11.30 -17.70 -1.86
N ASN A 334 10.26 -18.09 -1.11
CA ASN A 334 9.84 -19.49 -0.98
C ASN A 334 9.47 -20.10 -2.34
N THR A 335 8.79 -19.35 -3.22
CA THR A 335 8.42 -19.81 -4.57
C THR A 335 9.67 -20.06 -5.42
N LEU A 336 10.71 -19.21 -5.32
CA LEU A 336 11.99 -19.41 -5.99
C LEU A 336 12.70 -20.66 -5.47
N PHE A 337 12.78 -20.81 -4.14
CA PHE A 337 13.39 -21.97 -3.50
C PHE A 337 12.68 -23.28 -3.86
N TRP A 338 11.35 -23.30 -3.93
CA TRP A 338 10.58 -24.46 -4.38
C TRP A 338 10.86 -24.81 -5.84
N ILE A 339 10.83 -23.82 -6.74
CA ILE A 339 11.16 -24.02 -8.16
C ILE A 339 12.56 -24.59 -8.32
N ALA A 340 13.54 -24.05 -7.58
CA ALA A 340 14.91 -24.51 -7.62
C ALA A 340 15.07 -25.93 -7.06
N LYS A 341 14.55 -26.19 -5.85
CA LYS A 341 14.59 -27.51 -5.19
C LYS A 341 13.94 -28.60 -6.05
N TYR A 342 12.80 -28.31 -6.69
CA TYR A 342 12.11 -29.26 -7.55
C TYR A 342 12.84 -29.52 -8.89
N THR A 343 13.40 -28.47 -9.50
CA THR A 343 13.99 -28.55 -10.85
C THR A 343 15.44 -29.03 -10.85
N PHE A 344 16.22 -28.62 -9.83
CA PHE A 344 17.67 -28.87 -9.74
C PHE A 344 18.04 -29.90 -8.67
N ARG A 345 17.06 -30.40 -7.89
CA ARG A 345 17.24 -31.41 -6.81
C ARG A 345 18.11 -30.93 -5.64
N VAL A 346 18.32 -29.62 -5.51
CA VAL A 346 19.12 -29.00 -4.46
C VAL A 346 18.49 -29.14 -3.06
N LYS A 347 19.32 -29.25 -2.03
CA LYS A 347 18.90 -29.40 -0.63
C LYS A 347 18.93 -28.06 0.14
N GLY A 348 19.79 -27.13 -0.27
CA GLY A 348 19.96 -25.80 0.35
C GLY A 348 20.22 -24.68 -0.67
N THR A 349 20.39 -23.45 -0.19
CA THR A 349 20.63 -22.27 -1.03
C THR A 349 22.06 -22.21 -1.61
N GLU A 350 23.04 -22.80 -0.94
CA GLU A 350 24.44 -22.85 -1.39
C GLU A 350 24.59 -23.61 -2.72
N GLU A 351 23.87 -24.73 -2.86
CA GLU A 351 23.86 -25.59 -4.06
C GLU A 351 23.24 -24.88 -5.30
N LEU A 352 22.59 -23.72 -5.13
CA LEU A 352 22.02 -22.91 -6.24
C LEU A 352 23.10 -22.31 -7.16
N VAL A 353 24.34 -22.19 -6.67
CA VAL A 353 25.50 -21.73 -7.46
C VAL A 353 26.02 -22.86 -8.34
N GLU A 354 26.16 -24.07 -7.79
CA GLU A 354 26.56 -25.27 -8.55
C GLU A 354 25.52 -25.65 -9.62
N ALA A 355 24.25 -25.44 -9.29
CA ALA A 355 23.11 -25.54 -10.20
C ALA A 355 23.12 -24.52 -11.35
N GLY A 356 23.92 -23.44 -11.26
CA GLY A 356 23.96 -22.36 -12.24
C GLY A 356 22.70 -21.50 -12.30
N LEU A 357 21.88 -21.46 -11.24
CA LEU A 357 20.68 -20.62 -11.18
C LEU A 357 20.98 -19.21 -10.64
N PHE A 358 21.92 -19.11 -9.71
CA PHE A 358 22.35 -17.85 -9.10
C PHE A 358 23.88 -17.75 -9.04
N THR A 359 24.39 -16.53 -9.15
CA THR A 359 25.77 -16.21 -8.77
C THR A 359 25.92 -16.14 -7.24
N ALA A 360 27.15 -16.19 -6.75
CA ALA A 360 27.43 -16.08 -5.31
C ALA A 360 26.96 -14.75 -4.68
N ASP A 361 26.84 -13.67 -5.46
CA ASP A 361 26.25 -12.41 -4.99
C ASP A 361 24.72 -12.43 -4.94
N GLU A 362 24.08 -13.16 -5.85
CA GLU A 362 22.62 -13.33 -5.86
C GLU A 362 22.16 -14.25 -4.72
N VAL A 363 22.95 -15.26 -4.32
CA VAL A 363 22.71 -16.01 -3.08
C VAL A 363 22.90 -15.13 -1.83
N ARG A 364 23.99 -14.35 -1.75
CA ARG A 364 24.17 -13.35 -0.67
C ARG A 364 23.07 -12.30 -0.60
N LEU A 365 22.39 -12.03 -1.71
CA LEU A 365 21.22 -11.14 -1.76
C LEU A 365 19.96 -11.87 -1.27
N PHE A 366 19.75 -13.12 -1.69
CA PHE A 366 18.66 -13.99 -1.23
C PHE A 366 18.67 -14.13 0.30
N ASP A 367 19.80 -14.54 0.88
CA ASP A 367 19.95 -14.76 2.33
C ASP A 367 19.66 -13.48 3.14
N ARG A 368 20.13 -12.32 2.64
CA ARG A 368 19.88 -11.00 3.23
C ARG A 368 18.41 -10.62 3.19
N CYS A 369 17.73 -10.91 2.08
CA CYS A 369 16.31 -10.64 1.92
C CYS A 369 15.46 -11.55 2.82
N GLU A 370 15.80 -12.85 2.88
CA GLU A 370 15.12 -13.80 3.76
C GLU A 370 15.28 -13.37 5.23
N GLU A 371 16.51 -13.12 5.70
CA GLU A 371 16.74 -12.76 7.11
C GLU A 371 16.01 -11.47 7.48
N PHE A 372 16.11 -10.40 6.69
CA PHE A 372 15.44 -9.13 6.99
C PHE A 372 13.91 -9.30 7.10
N LEU A 373 13.29 -10.02 6.16
CA LEU A 373 11.85 -10.26 6.18
C LEU A 373 11.42 -11.13 7.36
N TRP A 374 12.20 -12.16 7.73
CA TRP A 374 11.98 -12.91 8.97
C TRP A 374 12.14 -12.04 10.22
N ARG A 375 13.11 -11.14 10.25
CA ARG A 375 13.37 -10.24 11.39
C ARG A 375 12.18 -9.33 11.66
N VAL A 376 11.65 -8.72 10.60
CA VAL A 376 10.42 -7.92 10.62
C VAL A 376 9.25 -8.78 11.11
N ARG A 377 9.01 -9.95 10.49
CA ARG A 377 7.89 -10.85 10.80
C ARG A 377 7.91 -11.38 12.23
N CYS A 378 9.07 -11.79 12.74
CA CYS A 378 9.23 -12.25 14.12
C CYS A 378 8.96 -11.11 15.12
N HIS A 379 9.49 -9.90 14.89
CA HIS A 379 9.15 -8.74 15.73
C HIS A 379 7.66 -8.37 15.66
N MET A 380 6.99 -8.49 14.50
CA MET A 380 5.54 -8.27 14.37
C MET A 380 4.73 -9.27 15.17
N HIS A 381 5.07 -10.56 15.09
CA HIS A 381 4.40 -11.61 15.86
C HIS A 381 4.61 -11.44 17.38
N PHE A 382 5.84 -11.16 17.83
CA PHE A 382 6.10 -10.87 19.25
C PHE A 382 5.42 -9.58 19.72
N ALA A 383 5.41 -8.51 18.92
CA ALA A 383 4.76 -7.25 19.29
C ALA A 383 3.23 -7.40 19.44
N THR A 384 2.60 -8.19 18.59
CA THR A 384 1.13 -8.31 18.52
C THR A 384 0.55 -9.53 19.25
N GLY A 385 1.40 -10.48 19.67
CA GLY A 385 0.98 -11.74 20.29
C GLY A 385 0.22 -12.69 19.35
N ARG A 386 0.25 -12.44 18.03
CA ARG A 386 -0.55 -13.16 17.02
C ARG A 386 0.18 -13.31 15.69
N ALA A 387 -0.43 -14.05 14.77
CA ALA A 387 0.00 -14.15 13.37
C ALA A 387 -0.34 -12.86 12.58
N GLU A 388 0.29 -11.74 12.93
CA GLU A 388 0.15 -10.49 12.19
C GLU A 388 1.15 -10.42 11.05
N GLU A 389 0.65 -10.41 9.81
CA GLU A 389 1.47 -10.42 8.58
C GLU A 389 1.39 -9.06 7.84
N ARG A 390 0.44 -8.16 8.19
CA ARG A 390 0.32 -6.81 7.59
C ARG A 390 1.00 -5.76 8.46
N LEU A 391 1.99 -5.08 7.88
CA LEU A 391 2.77 -4.03 8.52
C LEU A 391 2.01 -2.69 8.50
N SER A 392 0.93 -2.64 9.28
CA SER A 392 0.04 -1.47 9.36
C SER A 392 0.68 -0.24 10.00
N PHE A 393 0.15 0.96 9.72
CA PHE A 393 0.65 2.24 10.23
C PHE A 393 0.84 2.26 11.75
N GLY A 394 -0.11 1.72 12.52
CA GLY A 394 -0.01 1.65 13.98
C GLY A 394 1.05 0.67 14.52
N LEU A 395 1.53 -0.25 13.67
CA LEU A 395 2.58 -1.20 14.01
C LEU A 395 3.97 -0.71 13.56
N GLN A 396 4.04 0.08 12.48
CA GLN A 396 5.29 0.58 11.90
C GLN A 396 6.22 1.34 12.88
N PRO A 397 5.76 2.32 13.70
CA PRO A 397 6.61 2.97 14.70
C PRO A 397 7.26 1.99 15.68
N ARG A 398 6.46 1.05 16.20
CA ARG A 398 6.91 0.05 17.18
C ARG A 398 7.89 -0.95 16.57
N ILE A 399 7.74 -1.30 15.30
CA ILE A 399 8.70 -2.19 14.61
C ILE A 399 9.98 -1.44 14.22
N ALA A 400 9.88 -0.18 13.78
CA ALA A 400 11.05 0.67 13.54
C ALA A 400 11.90 0.84 14.82
N GLU A 401 11.26 1.12 15.95
CA GLU A 401 11.89 1.18 17.28
C GLU A 401 12.57 -0.15 17.65
N ARG A 402 11.84 -1.27 17.60
CA ARG A 402 12.38 -2.61 17.94
C ARG A 402 13.55 -3.05 17.07
N LEU A 403 13.59 -2.62 15.81
CA LEU A 403 14.71 -2.84 14.89
C LEU A 403 15.89 -1.87 15.09
N GLY A 404 15.72 -0.82 15.91
CA GLY A 404 16.72 0.19 16.21
C GLY A 404 16.87 1.29 15.16
N TYR A 405 15.80 1.64 14.44
CA TYR A 405 15.77 2.82 13.56
C TYR A 405 15.47 4.10 14.36
N GLY A 406 16.44 5.01 14.44
CA GLY A 406 16.21 6.40 14.84
C GLY A 406 16.03 7.34 13.64
N PRO A 407 15.52 8.58 13.84
CA PRO A 407 15.45 9.60 12.79
C PRO A 407 16.85 10.00 12.29
N ARG A 408 16.99 10.31 11.00
CA ARG A 408 18.25 10.79 10.41
C ARG A 408 18.02 11.47 9.05
N GLY A 409 18.65 12.62 8.83
CA GLY A 409 18.70 13.27 7.52
C GLY A 409 17.35 13.81 7.03
N GLY A 410 16.49 14.29 7.93
CA GLY A 410 15.13 14.75 7.63
C GLY A 410 14.06 13.66 7.73
N LEU A 411 14.42 12.39 7.58
CA LEU A 411 13.49 11.25 7.68
C LEU A 411 13.30 10.78 9.12
N THR A 412 12.07 10.41 9.46
CA THR A 412 11.68 9.76 10.72
C THR A 412 12.25 8.34 10.84
N ALA A 413 12.11 7.75 12.04
CA ALA A 413 12.41 6.34 12.27
C ALA A 413 11.64 5.40 11.31
N VAL A 414 10.34 5.67 11.11
CA VAL A 414 9.47 4.83 10.27
C VAL A 414 9.84 4.91 8.80
N GLU A 415 9.98 6.12 8.25
CA GLU A 415 10.30 6.29 6.83
C GLU A 415 11.65 5.66 6.48
N ARG A 416 12.63 5.71 7.40
CA ARG A 416 13.91 5.01 7.24
C ARG A 416 13.77 3.49 7.29
N PHE A 417 12.96 2.95 8.20
CA PHE A 417 12.68 1.52 8.28
C PHE A 417 11.97 1.01 7.03
N MET A 418 10.90 1.70 6.62
CA MET A 418 10.09 1.33 5.48
C MET A 418 10.84 1.51 4.15
N LYS A 419 11.71 2.51 4.03
CA LYS A 419 12.65 2.60 2.89
C LYS A 419 13.61 1.41 2.82
N SER A 420 14.08 0.86 3.95
CA SER A 420 14.81 -0.42 3.92
C SER A 420 13.90 -1.58 3.48
N TYR A 421 12.66 -1.65 3.97
CA TYR A 421 11.71 -2.69 3.58
C TYR A 421 11.42 -2.69 2.07
N PHE A 422 11.15 -1.53 1.47
CA PHE A 422 10.86 -1.43 0.03
C PHE A 422 12.07 -1.73 -0.86
N LEU A 423 13.29 -1.48 -0.39
CA LEU A 423 14.51 -1.93 -1.09
C LEU A 423 14.65 -3.46 -1.05
N ILE A 424 14.37 -4.11 0.08
CA ILE A 424 14.35 -5.58 0.15
C ILE A 424 13.22 -6.16 -0.74
N ALA A 425 12.02 -5.57 -0.74
CA ALA A 425 10.91 -6.00 -1.61
C ALA A 425 11.17 -5.74 -3.11
N LYS A 426 12.10 -4.85 -3.45
CA LYS A 426 12.67 -4.70 -4.80
C LYS A 426 13.64 -5.84 -5.10
N ASP A 427 14.66 -6.03 -4.27
CA ASP A 427 15.72 -7.02 -4.44
C ASP A 427 15.16 -8.47 -4.57
N VAL A 428 14.14 -8.84 -3.78
CA VAL A 428 13.39 -10.12 -3.91
C VAL A 428 12.76 -10.29 -5.30
N GLY A 429 12.31 -9.20 -5.90
CA GLY A 429 11.75 -9.21 -7.25
C GLY A 429 12.78 -9.33 -8.35
N ASP A 430 13.97 -8.75 -8.18
CA ASP A 430 15.07 -8.89 -9.13
C ASP A 430 15.55 -10.35 -9.16
N LEU A 431 15.67 -10.98 -7.98
CA LEU A 431 15.88 -12.43 -7.85
C LEU A 431 14.75 -13.24 -8.51
N THR A 432 13.49 -12.79 -8.40
CA THR A 432 12.33 -13.43 -9.03
C THR A 432 12.39 -13.34 -10.56
N ALA A 433 12.86 -12.23 -11.12
CA ALA A 433 13.01 -12.04 -12.56
C ALA A 433 14.09 -12.97 -13.15
N ILE A 434 15.21 -13.15 -12.46
CA ILE A 434 16.30 -14.06 -12.85
C ILE A 434 15.78 -15.51 -12.99
N VAL A 435 15.06 -16.01 -11.98
CA VAL A 435 14.51 -17.39 -12.03
C VAL A 435 13.47 -17.56 -13.14
N CYS A 436 12.66 -16.53 -13.43
CA CYS A 436 11.73 -16.58 -14.56
C CYS A 436 12.45 -16.75 -15.90
N ALA A 437 13.47 -15.92 -16.16
CA ALA A 437 14.25 -15.99 -17.40
C ALA A 437 14.89 -17.36 -17.62
N GLU A 438 15.54 -17.89 -16.58
CA GLU A 438 16.26 -19.16 -16.66
C GLU A 438 15.31 -20.35 -16.90
N MET A 439 14.13 -20.33 -16.30
CA MET A 439 13.12 -21.37 -16.55
C MET A 439 12.52 -21.26 -17.97
N GLU A 440 12.22 -20.04 -18.45
CA GLU A 440 11.72 -19.83 -19.81
C GLU A 440 12.73 -20.30 -20.86
N ALA A 441 14.00 -19.91 -20.72
CA ALA A 441 15.09 -20.32 -21.61
C ALA A 441 15.22 -21.86 -21.71
N ARG A 442 15.15 -22.55 -20.56
CA ARG A 442 15.21 -24.02 -20.49
C ARG A 442 13.97 -24.72 -21.06
N HIS A 443 12.79 -24.12 -20.95
CA HIS A 443 11.54 -24.72 -21.41
C HIS A 443 11.22 -24.53 -22.90
N THR A 444 12.05 -23.78 -23.65
CA THR A 444 11.92 -23.49 -25.10
C THR A 444 11.86 -24.72 -26.05
N LYS A 445 11.85 -25.96 -25.55
CA LYS A 445 11.57 -27.19 -26.34
C LYS A 445 10.09 -27.56 -26.46
N ARG A 446 9.17 -26.78 -25.87
CA ARG A 446 7.73 -26.79 -26.21
C ARG A 446 7.21 -25.35 -26.32
N PRO A 447 6.33 -25.02 -27.28
CA PRO A 447 5.79 -23.66 -27.39
C PRO A 447 4.93 -23.34 -26.14
N PRO A 448 5.21 -22.26 -25.41
CA PRO A 448 4.56 -21.99 -24.13
C PRO A 448 3.08 -21.62 -24.28
N VAL A 449 2.25 -22.11 -23.36
CA VAL A 449 0.78 -21.90 -23.36
C VAL A 449 0.36 -20.55 -22.75
N LEU A 450 1.34 -19.74 -22.32
CA LEU A 450 1.17 -18.48 -21.58
C LEU A 450 0.57 -17.31 -22.39
N ASN A 451 0.39 -17.45 -23.71
CA ASN A 451 -0.32 -16.44 -24.54
C ASN A 451 -1.84 -16.46 -24.31
N ARG A 452 -2.27 -16.05 -23.10
CA ARG A 452 -3.70 -15.82 -22.78
C ARG A 452 -4.01 -14.46 -22.12
N TRP A 453 -3.10 -13.50 -22.22
CA TRP A 453 -3.41 -12.08 -21.98
C TRP A 453 -3.23 -11.21 -23.23
N PHE A 454 -2.23 -11.49 -24.08
CA PHE A 454 -2.16 -10.94 -25.45
C PHE A 454 -3.18 -11.61 -26.38
N GLY A 455 -4.40 -11.07 -26.37
CA GLY A 455 -5.62 -11.71 -26.87
C GLY A 455 -6.18 -11.23 -28.22
N ARG A 456 -5.50 -10.33 -28.95
CA ARG A 456 -5.83 -9.97 -30.35
C ARG A 456 -4.54 -9.77 -31.16
N PHE A 457 -4.61 -10.01 -32.47
CA PHE A 457 -3.49 -9.93 -33.43
C PHE A 457 -2.27 -10.86 -33.19
N LYS A 458 -2.49 -12.18 -33.25
CA LYS A 458 -1.48 -13.08 -33.85
C LYS A 458 -1.43 -12.87 -35.37
N GLN A 459 -0.85 -11.74 -35.81
CA GLN A 459 -0.30 -11.63 -37.16
C GLN A 459 1.18 -12.05 -37.15
N ARG A 460 1.71 -12.37 -38.34
CA ARG A 460 3.13 -12.71 -38.51
C ARG A 460 3.98 -11.45 -38.35
N PHE A 461 4.44 -11.16 -37.14
CA PHE A 461 5.55 -10.25 -36.95
C PHE A 461 6.81 -10.85 -37.61
N ARG A 462 7.31 -10.17 -38.65
CA ARG A 462 8.75 -10.11 -38.87
C ARG A 462 9.35 -9.46 -37.62
N SER A 463 10.51 -9.91 -37.18
CA SER A 463 11.29 -9.16 -36.18
C SER A 463 11.45 -7.72 -36.69
N PRO A 464 11.06 -6.68 -35.94
CA PRO A 464 11.30 -5.31 -36.37
C PRO A 464 12.82 -5.07 -36.40
N ASP A 465 13.29 -4.45 -37.49
CA ASP A 465 14.67 -3.97 -37.57
C ASP A 465 14.84 -2.86 -36.52
N LEU A 466 15.66 -3.13 -35.49
CA LEU A 466 15.88 -2.18 -34.41
C LEU A 466 16.73 -1.00 -34.89
N GLU A 467 16.32 0.21 -34.54
CA GLU A 467 16.96 1.48 -34.94
C GLU A 467 18.35 1.71 -34.32
N ALA A 468 18.90 0.74 -33.58
CA ALA A 468 20.18 0.84 -32.86
C ALA A 468 20.98 -0.47 -32.93
N VAL A 469 22.26 -0.35 -33.32
CA VAL A 469 23.12 -1.49 -33.67
C VAL A 469 23.40 -2.42 -32.48
N ASP A 470 23.62 -1.89 -31.27
CA ASP A 470 24.00 -2.69 -30.10
C ASP A 470 22.89 -3.63 -29.56
N PHE A 471 21.67 -3.55 -30.10
CA PHE A 471 20.51 -4.32 -29.63
C PHE A 471 20.11 -5.45 -30.58
N ARG A 472 19.40 -6.43 -30.01
CA ARG A 472 18.79 -7.58 -30.71
C ARG A 472 17.49 -8.00 -30.02
N ILE A 473 16.74 -8.90 -30.66
CA ILE A 473 15.52 -9.49 -30.10
C ILE A 473 15.75 -10.98 -29.89
N ASP A 474 15.91 -11.39 -28.62
CA ASP A 474 16.06 -12.79 -28.22
C ASP A 474 14.73 -13.31 -27.66
N ASN A 475 14.17 -14.37 -28.23
CA ASN A 475 12.89 -14.98 -27.81
C ASN A 475 11.70 -14.00 -27.66
N GLY A 476 11.70 -12.90 -28.44
CA GLY A 476 10.68 -11.85 -28.36
C GLY A 476 10.92 -10.79 -27.28
N ARG A 477 12.11 -10.77 -26.66
CA ARG A 477 12.54 -9.73 -25.70
C ARG A 477 13.70 -8.92 -26.24
N LEU A 478 13.74 -7.64 -25.88
CA LEU A 478 14.83 -6.72 -26.21
C LEU A 478 16.07 -7.06 -25.37
N ASN A 479 17.18 -7.40 -26.03
CA ASN A 479 18.45 -7.73 -25.38
C ASN A 479 19.62 -7.01 -26.08
N LEU A 480 20.80 -7.06 -25.46
CA LEU A 480 22.04 -6.50 -26.01
C LEU A 480 22.79 -7.56 -26.82
N ARG A 481 23.59 -7.13 -27.81
CA ARG A 481 24.43 -8.05 -28.60
C ARG A 481 25.60 -8.60 -27.79
N ASP A 482 26.20 -7.76 -26.96
CA ASP A 482 27.33 -8.07 -26.10
C ASP A 482 27.36 -7.15 -24.87
N ASP A 483 28.13 -7.54 -23.85
CA ASP A 483 28.14 -6.86 -22.56
C ASP A 483 28.83 -5.47 -22.58
N GLY A 484 29.64 -5.17 -23.60
CA GLY A 484 30.32 -3.89 -23.77
C GLY A 484 29.43 -2.76 -24.31
N ALA A 485 28.18 -3.06 -24.67
CA ALA A 485 27.25 -2.12 -25.31
C ALA A 485 27.00 -0.81 -24.52
N PHE A 486 27.01 -0.85 -23.18
CA PHE A 486 26.88 0.35 -22.35
C PHE A 486 28.20 1.08 -22.12
N GLU A 487 29.34 0.41 -22.26
CA GLU A 487 30.66 1.02 -22.11
C GLU A 487 31.07 1.78 -23.38
N ARG A 488 30.66 1.28 -24.56
CA ARG A 488 30.79 1.98 -25.85
C ARG A 488 29.91 3.21 -25.96
N ASP A 489 28.62 3.08 -25.63
CA ASP A 489 27.69 4.20 -25.56
C ASP A 489 26.83 4.12 -24.28
N PRO A 490 27.17 4.89 -23.23
CA PRO A 490 26.36 5.00 -22.02
C PRO A 490 24.93 5.51 -22.23
N VAL A 491 24.60 6.15 -23.36
CA VAL A 491 23.23 6.53 -23.71
C VAL A 491 22.36 5.31 -24.02
N ASN A 492 22.95 4.16 -24.36
CA ASN A 492 22.23 2.89 -24.49
C ASN A 492 21.47 2.50 -23.20
N LEU A 493 21.91 2.96 -22.02
CA LEU A 493 21.20 2.75 -20.75
C LEU A 493 19.81 3.43 -20.72
N ILE A 494 19.61 4.51 -21.47
CA ILE A 494 18.31 5.16 -21.66
C ILE A 494 17.61 4.57 -22.90
N ARG A 495 18.36 4.35 -23.99
CA ARG A 495 17.85 3.82 -25.26
C ARG A 495 17.20 2.43 -25.11
N LEU A 496 17.67 1.59 -24.18
CA LEU A 496 17.06 0.30 -23.83
C LEU A 496 15.56 0.45 -23.48
N PHE A 497 15.22 1.44 -22.65
CA PHE A 497 13.84 1.67 -22.20
C PHE A 497 13.01 2.35 -23.28
N TRP A 498 13.59 3.31 -24.02
CA TRP A 498 12.93 3.93 -25.17
C TRP A 498 12.59 2.91 -26.28
N LEU A 499 13.50 1.98 -26.61
CA LEU A 499 13.23 0.88 -27.55
C LEU A 499 12.17 -0.10 -27.03
N SER A 500 12.18 -0.39 -25.71
CA SER A 500 11.18 -1.25 -25.06
C SER A 500 9.77 -0.70 -25.20
N ASP A 501 9.57 0.60 -24.93
CA ASP A 501 8.27 1.27 -25.09
C ASP A 501 7.89 1.42 -26.58
N ARG A 502 8.82 1.89 -27.43
CA ARG A 502 8.59 2.16 -28.86
C ARG A 502 8.13 0.93 -29.66
N HIS A 503 8.61 -0.26 -29.30
CA HIS A 503 8.32 -1.51 -30.00
C HIS A 503 7.39 -2.47 -29.23
N ASP A 504 6.88 -2.08 -28.05
CA ASP A 504 6.13 -2.96 -27.12
C ASP A 504 6.86 -4.28 -26.81
N LEU A 505 8.18 -4.17 -26.55
CA LEU A 505 9.06 -5.31 -26.28
C LEU A 505 9.47 -5.33 -24.81
N ALA A 506 9.17 -6.43 -24.12
CA ALA A 506 9.72 -6.68 -22.79
C ALA A 506 11.26 -6.79 -22.85
N ILE A 507 11.96 -6.15 -21.91
CA ILE A 507 13.42 -6.23 -21.80
C ILE A 507 13.84 -7.60 -21.27
N HIS A 508 14.94 -8.16 -21.81
CA HIS A 508 15.52 -9.41 -21.34
C HIS A 508 16.17 -9.22 -19.96
N PRO A 509 15.92 -10.09 -18.97
CA PRO A 509 16.43 -9.87 -17.61
C PRO A 509 17.96 -9.73 -17.49
N ASP A 510 18.75 -10.28 -18.41
CA ASP A 510 20.20 -10.03 -18.45
C ASP A 510 20.58 -8.61 -18.89
N ALA A 511 19.84 -8.00 -19.82
CA ALA A 511 20.01 -6.58 -20.16
C ALA A 511 19.65 -5.69 -18.96
N SER A 512 18.59 -6.03 -18.20
CA SER A 512 18.26 -5.36 -16.93
C SER A 512 19.35 -5.57 -15.86
N ARG A 513 19.90 -6.79 -15.75
CA ARG A 513 20.98 -7.14 -14.80
C ARG A 513 22.26 -6.35 -15.13
N LEU A 514 22.63 -6.28 -16.39
CA LEU A 514 23.78 -5.52 -16.87
C LEU A 514 23.56 -4.01 -16.70
N ALA A 515 22.39 -3.47 -17.05
CA ALA A 515 22.07 -2.05 -16.82
C ALA A 515 22.18 -1.66 -15.33
N THR A 516 21.75 -2.55 -14.44
CA THR A 516 21.87 -2.40 -12.98
C THR A 516 23.33 -2.42 -12.51
N ARG A 517 24.21 -3.23 -13.14
CA ARG A 517 25.66 -3.24 -12.88
C ARG A 517 26.36 -1.99 -13.44
N SER A 518 25.90 -1.49 -14.59
CA SER A 518 26.46 -0.33 -15.32
C SER A 518 25.96 1.05 -14.85
N LEU A 519 25.21 1.13 -13.74
CA LEU A 519 24.72 2.42 -13.17
C LEU A 519 25.84 3.42 -12.82
N SER A 520 27.08 2.95 -12.67
CA SER A 520 28.27 3.80 -12.54
C SER A 520 28.44 4.74 -13.73
N LEU A 521 28.22 4.25 -14.95
CA LEU A 521 28.43 4.94 -16.23
C LEU A 521 27.50 6.16 -16.42
N ILE A 522 26.35 6.18 -15.75
CA ILE A 522 25.44 7.33 -15.71
C ILE A 522 26.02 8.42 -14.78
N GLY A 523 27.14 9.01 -15.23
CA GLY A 523 27.85 10.13 -14.62
C GLY A 523 27.27 11.49 -15.06
N PRO A 524 27.97 12.61 -14.77
CA PRO A 524 27.50 13.96 -15.12
C PRO A 524 27.25 14.15 -16.62
N MET A 525 28.13 13.61 -17.49
CA MET A 525 28.01 13.76 -18.95
C MET A 525 26.73 13.14 -19.50
N VAL A 526 26.45 11.87 -19.21
CA VAL A 526 25.21 11.19 -19.65
C VAL A 526 23.95 11.90 -19.17
N ARG A 527 24.00 12.59 -18.02
CA ARG A 527 22.85 13.37 -17.52
C ARG A 527 22.63 14.69 -18.28
N VAL A 528 23.66 15.30 -18.84
CA VAL A 528 23.53 16.54 -19.65
C VAL A 528 23.51 16.28 -21.15
N ASP A 529 23.70 15.03 -21.58
CA ASP A 529 23.69 14.62 -22.98
C ASP A 529 22.33 14.90 -23.66
N PRO A 530 22.29 15.62 -24.80
CA PRO A 530 21.03 15.99 -25.45
C PRO A 530 20.20 14.79 -25.94
N GLU A 531 20.85 13.73 -26.44
CA GLU A 531 20.18 12.54 -26.98
C GLU A 531 19.59 11.70 -25.85
N ALA A 532 20.33 11.50 -24.76
CA ALA A 532 19.83 10.82 -23.57
C ALA A 532 18.59 11.52 -22.98
N ASN A 533 18.58 12.86 -22.98
CA ASN A 533 17.43 13.62 -22.50
C ASN A 533 16.26 13.63 -23.50
N ARG A 534 16.52 13.67 -24.83
CA ARG A 534 15.49 13.49 -25.86
C ARG A 534 14.79 12.14 -25.72
N LEU A 535 15.55 11.04 -25.66
CA LEU A 535 15.05 9.69 -25.49
C LEU A 535 14.21 9.54 -24.21
N PHE A 536 14.66 10.14 -23.10
CA PHE A 536 13.91 10.14 -21.84
C PHE A 536 12.59 10.92 -21.92
N VAL A 537 12.57 12.08 -22.57
CA VAL A 537 11.35 12.90 -22.72
C VAL A 537 10.36 12.27 -23.70
N GLU A 538 10.84 11.60 -24.76
CA GLU A 538 9.98 10.81 -25.65
C GLU A 538 9.36 9.60 -24.92
N LEU A 539 10.14 8.87 -24.14
CA LEU A 539 9.63 7.79 -23.28
C LEU A 539 8.59 8.33 -22.28
N LEU A 540 8.90 9.44 -21.59
CA LEU A 540 8.00 10.06 -20.62
C LEU A 540 6.68 10.54 -21.25
N THR A 541 6.72 11.04 -22.49
CA THR A 541 5.57 11.58 -23.21
C THR A 541 4.92 10.58 -24.17
N SER A 542 5.25 9.29 -24.06
CA SER A 542 4.75 8.24 -24.94
C SER A 542 3.22 8.11 -24.95
N ARG A 543 2.70 7.52 -26.03
CA ARG A 543 1.30 7.12 -26.20
C ARG A 543 1.08 5.62 -25.97
N ASN A 544 2.15 4.87 -25.64
CA ASN A 544 2.12 3.43 -25.40
C ASN A 544 1.89 3.16 -23.90
N ALA A 545 2.87 2.62 -23.18
CA ALA A 545 2.71 2.21 -21.78
C ALA A 545 3.81 2.82 -20.87
N PRO A 546 3.91 4.16 -20.79
CA PRO A 546 5.01 4.83 -20.09
C PRO A 546 5.11 4.43 -18.61
N GLU A 547 3.99 4.12 -17.94
CA GLU A 547 4.02 3.61 -16.55
C GLU A 547 4.87 2.33 -16.44
N THR A 548 4.59 1.32 -17.27
CA THR A 548 5.25 0.01 -17.22
C THR A 548 6.75 0.10 -17.46
N VAL A 549 7.16 0.97 -18.38
CA VAL A 549 8.56 1.09 -18.78
C VAL A 549 9.35 2.00 -17.84
N LEU A 550 8.76 3.12 -17.37
CA LEU A 550 9.37 3.96 -16.32
C LEU A 550 9.49 3.21 -14.98
N ARG A 551 8.51 2.35 -14.67
CA ARG A 551 8.55 1.40 -13.55
C ARG A 551 9.75 0.46 -13.66
N HIS A 552 9.99 -0.16 -14.82
CA HIS A 552 11.17 -1.01 -15.01
C HIS A 552 12.49 -0.20 -14.99
N MET A 553 12.48 1.04 -15.50
CA MET A 553 13.61 1.97 -15.43
C MET A 553 13.91 2.41 -13.98
N ASN A 554 12.91 2.46 -13.09
CA ASN A 554 13.09 2.67 -11.65
C ASN A 554 13.62 1.39 -10.96
N GLU A 555 13.06 0.23 -11.30
CA GLU A 555 13.44 -1.07 -10.71
C GLU A 555 14.88 -1.49 -11.07
N THR A 556 15.38 -1.11 -12.24
CA THR A 556 16.82 -1.22 -12.61
C THR A 556 17.70 -0.11 -12.02
N GLY A 557 17.13 0.88 -11.32
CA GLY A 557 17.83 2.03 -10.74
C GLY A 557 18.27 3.11 -11.75
N VAL A 558 18.09 2.87 -13.05
CA VAL A 558 18.49 3.78 -14.13
C VAL A 558 17.81 5.14 -14.01
N LEU A 559 16.50 5.17 -13.73
CA LEU A 559 15.71 6.39 -13.59
C LEU A 559 16.24 7.30 -12.47
N GLY A 560 16.40 6.75 -11.26
CA GLY A 560 16.90 7.50 -10.10
C GLY A 560 18.37 7.94 -10.24
N ARG A 561 19.16 7.23 -11.07
CA ARG A 561 20.55 7.59 -11.38
C ARG A 561 20.66 8.64 -12.50
N PHE A 562 19.74 8.61 -13.46
CA PHE A 562 19.63 9.60 -14.55
C PHE A 562 19.01 10.91 -14.06
N VAL A 563 18.02 10.87 -13.18
CA VAL A 563 17.40 12.03 -12.52
C VAL A 563 17.67 11.96 -11.00
N PRO A 564 18.79 12.53 -10.51
CA PRO A 564 19.20 12.39 -9.10
C PRO A 564 18.19 12.92 -8.08
N ASP A 565 17.35 13.88 -8.47
CA ASP A 565 16.26 14.38 -7.64
C ASP A 565 15.15 13.33 -7.45
N PHE A 566 14.81 12.57 -8.50
CA PHE A 566 13.97 11.36 -8.40
C PHE A 566 14.66 10.28 -7.55
N GLY A 567 15.97 10.07 -7.73
CA GLY A 567 16.76 9.13 -6.94
C GLY A 567 16.71 9.33 -5.41
N ARG A 568 16.33 10.52 -4.91
CA ARG A 568 16.12 10.75 -3.47
C ARG A 568 14.79 10.19 -2.97
N ILE A 569 13.73 10.33 -3.76
CA ILE A 569 12.36 9.87 -3.43
C ILE A 569 12.10 8.39 -3.75
N VAL A 570 13.02 7.70 -4.46
CA VAL A 570 12.91 6.25 -4.68
C VAL A 570 12.72 5.50 -3.36
N ALA A 571 11.69 4.66 -3.26
CA ALA A 571 11.30 3.95 -2.03
C ALA A 571 11.04 4.87 -0.80
N MET A 572 10.72 6.15 -1.00
CA MET A 572 10.30 7.06 0.07
C MET A 572 8.77 6.95 0.23
N MET A 573 8.30 6.38 1.33
CA MET A 573 6.92 6.61 1.76
C MET A 573 6.80 7.95 2.48
N GLN A 574 5.58 8.49 2.55
CA GLN A 574 5.21 9.45 3.58
C GLN A 574 4.45 8.73 4.69
N PHE A 575 4.71 9.06 5.96
CA PHE A 575 3.95 8.49 7.08
C PHE A 575 2.64 9.26 7.32
N ASN A 576 1.71 9.16 6.35
CA ASN A 576 0.33 9.65 6.43
C ASN A 576 -0.62 8.60 5.82
N MET A 577 -1.89 8.61 6.23
CA MET A 577 -2.93 7.66 5.75
C MET A 577 -3.52 8.03 4.38
N TYR A 578 -3.06 9.10 3.74
CA TYR A 578 -3.53 9.51 2.42
C TYR A 578 -2.89 8.65 1.31
N HIS A 579 -1.55 8.59 1.27
CA HIS A 579 -0.83 7.90 0.19
C HIS A 579 -0.81 6.38 0.42
N HIS A 580 -1.32 5.61 -0.53
CA HIS A 580 -1.20 4.15 -0.49
C HIS A 580 0.17 3.65 -1.00
N PHE A 581 0.96 4.53 -1.62
CA PHE A 581 2.20 4.19 -2.32
C PHE A 581 3.38 5.11 -1.91
N THR A 582 4.62 4.69 -2.22
CA THR A 582 5.79 5.57 -2.14
C THR A 582 5.73 6.67 -3.19
N VAL A 583 6.46 7.77 -2.98
CA VAL A 583 6.39 8.97 -3.83
C VAL A 583 6.86 8.70 -5.27
N ASP A 584 7.87 7.85 -5.45
CA ASP A 584 8.33 7.41 -6.77
C ASP A 584 7.29 6.55 -7.51
N GLU A 585 6.60 5.67 -6.79
CA GLU A 585 5.47 4.88 -7.33
C GLU A 585 4.28 5.77 -7.69
N HIS A 586 3.95 6.74 -6.84
CA HIS A 586 2.87 7.72 -7.06
C HIS A 586 3.08 8.51 -8.35
N LEU A 587 4.26 9.13 -8.52
CA LEU A 587 4.62 9.86 -9.75
C LEU A 587 4.48 9.02 -11.03
N ILE A 588 4.98 7.77 -11.00
CA ILE A 588 4.91 6.84 -12.13
C ILE A 588 3.44 6.48 -12.45
N ARG A 589 2.61 6.27 -11.42
CA ARG A 589 1.17 6.01 -11.60
C ARG A 589 0.37 7.23 -12.06
N SER A 590 0.74 8.45 -11.65
CA SER A 590 0.11 9.67 -12.16
C SER A 590 0.35 9.84 -13.67
N LEU A 591 1.53 9.43 -14.16
CA LEU A 591 1.83 9.37 -15.60
C LEU A 591 1.03 8.27 -16.32
N GLY A 592 0.84 7.11 -15.71
CA GLY A 592 -0.03 6.05 -16.22
C GLY A 592 -1.48 6.50 -16.34
N MET A 593 -2.01 7.18 -15.31
CA MET A 593 -3.36 7.74 -15.32
C MET A 593 -3.51 8.85 -16.38
N LEU A 594 -2.51 9.73 -16.53
CA LEU A 594 -2.49 10.75 -17.57
C LEU A 594 -2.53 10.13 -18.98
N ALA A 595 -1.74 9.08 -19.22
CA ALA A 595 -1.74 8.35 -20.48
C ALA A 595 -3.09 7.67 -20.76
N ALA A 596 -3.72 7.05 -19.75
CA ALA A 596 -5.05 6.43 -19.87
C ALA A 596 -6.18 7.46 -20.12
N ILE A 597 -6.03 8.70 -19.64
CA ILE A 597 -6.93 9.82 -19.97
C ILE A 597 -6.74 10.25 -21.43
N GLU A 598 -5.50 10.25 -21.94
CA GLU A 598 -5.23 10.62 -23.34
C GLU A 598 -5.62 9.52 -24.34
N SER A 599 -5.32 8.25 -24.05
CA SER A 599 -5.70 7.11 -24.91
C SER A 599 -7.21 6.91 -24.99
N GLY A 600 -7.93 7.34 -23.93
CA GLY A 600 -9.38 7.20 -23.82
C GLY A 600 -9.83 5.93 -23.08
N GLU A 601 -8.91 5.13 -22.54
CA GLU A 601 -9.24 4.03 -21.61
C GLU A 601 -10.01 4.55 -20.39
N ALA A 602 -9.58 5.67 -19.81
CA ALA A 602 -10.23 6.31 -18.67
C ALA A 602 -11.44 7.18 -19.04
N LYS A 603 -11.87 7.20 -20.31
CA LYS A 603 -12.93 8.11 -20.83
C LYS A 603 -14.28 7.96 -20.14
N ALA A 604 -14.65 6.75 -19.74
CA ALA A 604 -15.93 6.49 -19.07
C ALA A 604 -16.00 7.14 -17.68
N GLU A 605 -14.87 7.20 -16.97
CA GLU A 605 -14.79 7.77 -15.62
C GLU A 605 -14.42 9.27 -15.64
N HIS A 606 -13.62 9.71 -16.61
CA HIS A 606 -13.14 11.09 -16.74
C HIS A 606 -13.48 11.74 -18.10
N PRO A 607 -14.77 11.79 -18.52
CA PRO A 607 -15.16 12.27 -19.85
C PRO A 607 -14.79 13.74 -20.09
N VAL A 608 -14.79 14.57 -19.04
CA VAL A 608 -14.41 15.99 -19.12
C VAL A 608 -12.90 16.14 -19.36
N ALA A 609 -12.07 15.39 -18.63
CA ALA A 609 -10.61 15.43 -18.80
C ALA A 609 -10.17 14.90 -20.18
N HIS A 610 -10.74 13.77 -20.61
CA HIS A 610 -10.48 13.19 -21.94
C HIS A 610 -10.93 14.12 -23.09
N ARG A 611 -12.01 14.89 -22.92
CA ARG A 611 -12.42 15.94 -23.88
C ARG A 611 -11.44 17.12 -23.89
N ILE A 612 -10.91 17.50 -22.72
CA ILE A 612 -10.03 18.66 -22.55
C ILE A 612 -8.61 18.39 -23.07
N ILE A 613 -8.04 17.21 -22.79
CA ILE A 613 -6.62 16.91 -23.00
C ILE A 613 -6.19 17.08 -24.48
N GLY A 614 -7.05 16.71 -25.43
CA GLY A 614 -6.83 16.93 -26.86
C GLY A 614 -6.90 18.39 -27.32
N THR A 615 -7.18 19.34 -26.42
CA THR A 615 -7.20 20.80 -26.68
C THR A 615 -6.08 21.57 -25.96
N ILE A 616 -5.24 20.87 -25.19
CA ILE A 616 -4.09 21.45 -24.48
C ILE A 616 -2.94 21.68 -25.48
N ARG A 617 -2.32 22.86 -25.45
CA ARG A 617 -1.15 23.16 -26.30
C ARG A 617 0.13 22.60 -25.69
N ASN A 618 0.31 22.78 -24.38
CA ASN A 618 1.54 22.45 -23.67
C ASN A 618 1.57 20.98 -23.18
N ARG A 619 1.27 20.01 -24.05
CA ARG A 619 1.23 18.57 -23.70
C ARG A 619 2.54 18.09 -23.05
N ARG A 620 3.70 18.49 -23.59
CA ARG A 620 5.01 18.12 -23.06
C ARG A 620 5.23 18.65 -21.64
N ALA A 621 4.86 19.91 -21.38
CA ALA A 621 4.88 20.47 -20.03
C ALA A 621 3.95 19.73 -19.05
N LEU A 622 2.75 19.30 -19.47
CA LEU A 622 1.84 18.55 -18.60
C LEU A 622 2.45 17.24 -18.10
N TYR A 623 3.04 16.46 -18.99
CA TYR A 623 3.72 15.21 -18.65
C TYR A 623 4.95 15.44 -17.74
N VAL A 624 5.77 16.45 -18.03
CA VAL A 624 6.94 16.78 -17.17
C VAL A 624 6.49 17.30 -15.81
N ALA A 625 5.42 18.11 -15.72
CA ALA A 625 4.84 18.53 -14.44
C ALA A 625 4.27 17.33 -13.66
N THR A 626 3.61 16.39 -14.33
CA THR A 626 3.11 15.15 -13.71
C THR A 626 4.25 14.30 -13.14
N PHE A 627 5.40 14.24 -13.82
CA PHE A 627 6.61 13.58 -13.30
C PHE A 627 7.31 14.36 -12.16
N LEU A 628 7.08 15.66 -12.02
CA LEU A 628 7.83 16.53 -11.11
C LEU A 628 7.03 17.11 -9.93
N HIS A 629 5.69 17.03 -9.90
CA HIS A 629 4.85 17.69 -8.89
C HIS A 629 5.30 17.38 -7.44
N ASP A 630 5.69 16.13 -7.21
CA ASP A 630 6.05 15.58 -5.91
C ASP A 630 7.56 15.35 -5.69
N ILE A 631 8.41 15.74 -6.66
CA ILE A 631 9.86 15.43 -6.73
C ILE A 631 10.70 15.99 -5.55
N ALA A 632 10.09 16.83 -4.73
CA ALA A 632 10.70 17.52 -3.61
C ALA A 632 10.12 17.15 -2.23
N LYS A 633 9.21 16.15 -2.15
CA LYS A 633 8.82 15.57 -0.86
C LYS A 633 10.05 15.07 -0.09
N GLY A 634 10.03 15.25 1.24
CA GLY A 634 11.17 14.94 2.13
C GLY A 634 12.27 16.02 2.21
N ARG A 635 12.05 17.23 1.66
CA ARG A 635 12.89 18.42 1.91
C ARG A 635 12.41 19.17 3.16
N LYS A 636 13.16 20.22 3.55
CA LYS A 636 12.81 21.08 4.70
C LYS A 636 11.80 22.17 4.34
N ASP A 637 11.96 22.72 3.14
CA ASP A 637 11.13 23.77 2.56
C ASP A 637 9.84 23.15 1.99
N ASP A 638 8.83 23.96 1.65
CA ASP A 638 7.62 23.42 1.02
C ASP A 638 7.96 22.66 -0.27
N HIS A 639 7.37 21.47 -0.41
CA HIS A 639 7.61 20.56 -1.53
C HIS A 639 7.15 21.11 -2.89
N SER A 640 6.09 21.92 -2.95
CA SER A 640 5.60 22.53 -4.19
C SER A 640 6.58 23.62 -4.67
N ILE A 641 6.99 24.50 -3.75
CA ILE A 641 7.98 25.56 -4.04
C ILE A 641 9.35 24.95 -4.39
N ALA A 642 9.83 23.99 -3.60
CA ALA A 642 11.09 23.31 -3.86
C ALA A 642 11.03 22.41 -5.11
N GLY A 643 9.85 21.89 -5.46
CA GLY A 643 9.59 21.17 -6.69
C GLY A 643 9.65 22.10 -7.91
N ALA A 644 9.08 23.29 -7.82
CA ALA A 644 9.13 24.30 -8.87
C ALA A 644 10.57 24.80 -9.12
N ALA A 645 11.40 24.88 -8.07
CA ALA A 645 12.84 25.12 -8.22
C ALA A 645 13.57 23.95 -8.92
N VAL A 646 13.16 22.70 -8.68
CA VAL A 646 13.68 21.53 -9.42
C VAL A 646 13.22 21.54 -10.88
N ALA A 647 11.98 21.92 -11.16
CA ALA A 647 11.45 22.07 -12.52
C ALA A 647 12.24 23.12 -13.31
N ARG A 648 12.46 24.32 -12.75
CA ARG A 648 13.29 25.38 -13.37
C ARG A 648 14.73 24.92 -13.64
N LYS A 649 15.26 24.00 -12.84
CA LYS A 649 16.60 23.41 -13.02
C LYS A 649 16.66 22.26 -14.05
N LEU A 650 15.64 21.40 -14.09
CA LEU A 650 15.61 20.22 -14.98
C LEU A 650 15.04 20.54 -16.38
N GLY A 651 14.20 21.56 -16.50
CA GLY A 651 13.56 21.95 -17.76
C GLY A 651 14.52 22.18 -18.93
N PRO A 652 15.59 23.00 -18.79
CA PRO A 652 16.57 23.21 -19.87
C PRO A 652 17.29 21.91 -20.26
N ARG A 653 17.61 21.06 -19.27
CA ARG A 653 18.23 19.74 -19.48
C ARG A 653 17.30 18.78 -20.24
N PHE A 654 15.99 18.87 -20.02
CA PHE A 654 14.97 18.12 -20.75
C PHE A 654 14.59 18.76 -22.11
N GLY A 655 15.31 19.78 -22.58
CA GLY A 655 15.06 20.42 -23.87
C GLY A 655 13.70 21.13 -23.94
N LEU A 656 13.21 21.65 -22.81
CA LEU A 656 12.00 22.46 -22.74
C LEU A 656 12.31 23.93 -23.06
N GLU A 657 11.39 24.58 -23.76
CA GLU A 657 11.46 26.02 -24.03
C GLU A 657 11.14 26.83 -22.75
N PRO A 658 11.64 28.07 -22.60
CA PRO A 658 11.42 28.88 -21.39
C PRO A 658 9.94 28.97 -20.95
N ALA A 659 9.01 29.12 -21.90
CA ALA A 659 7.57 29.14 -21.62
C ALA A 659 7.01 27.80 -21.13
N GLU A 660 7.57 26.66 -21.58
CA GLU A 660 7.24 25.35 -21.01
C GLU A 660 7.85 25.20 -19.62
N ILE A 661 9.08 25.69 -19.38
CA ILE A 661 9.75 25.61 -18.08
C ILE A 661 8.94 26.37 -17.02
N ASP A 662 8.48 27.58 -17.32
CA ASP A 662 7.60 28.35 -16.43
C ASP A 662 6.23 27.69 -16.25
N THR A 663 5.69 27.04 -17.29
CA THR A 663 4.44 26.28 -17.20
C THR A 663 4.58 25.05 -16.31
N VAL A 664 5.65 24.25 -16.46
CA VAL A 664 5.97 23.11 -15.57
C VAL A 664 6.17 23.62 -14.14
N ALA A 665 6.98 24.66 -13.95
CA ALA A 665 7.26 25.19 -12.63
C ALA A 665 5.99 25.68 -11.94
N TRP A 666 5.14 26.46 -12.62
CA TRP A 666 3.86 26.93 -12.09
C TRP A 666 2.92 25.76 -11.74
N LEU A 667 2.83 24.74 -12.59
CA LEU A 667 2.00 23.55 -12.33
C LEU A 667 2.49 22.77 -11.11
N VAL A 668 3.81 22.58 -10.94
CA VAL A 668 4.39 21.93 -9.77
C VAL A 668 4.17 22.76 -8.50
N GLU A 669 4.31 24.08 -8.59
CA GLU A 669 4.09 25.03 -7.49
C GLU A 669 2.61 25.07 -7.03
N HIS A 670 1.66 24.85 -7.95
CA HIS A 670 0.21 24.98 -7.69
C HIS A 670 -0.59 23.66 -7.81
N HIS A 671 0.05 22.49 -7.86
CA HIS A 671 -0.64 21.21 -8.14
C HIS A 671 -1.78 20.88 -7.13
N LEU A 672 -1.61 21.29 -5.87
CA LEU A 672 -2.63 21.16 -4.81
C LEU A 672 -3.72 22.24 -4.83
N LEU A 673 -3.55 23.35 -5.58
CA LEU A 673 -4.46 24.49 -5.55
C LEU A 673 -5.89 24.07 -5.88
N MET A 674 -6.09 23.33 -6.98
CA MET A 674 -7.43 22.95 -7.42
C MET A 674 -8.06 21.87 -6.54
N SER A 675 -7.27 20.94 -5.99
CA SER A 675 -7.79 19.92 -5.07
C SER A 675 -8.18 20.51 -3.72
N ILE A 676 -7.41 21.47 -3.19
CA ILE A 676 -7.75 22.20 -1.97
C ILE A 676 -8.99 23.08 -2.22
N THR A 677 -8.96 24.01 -3.19
CA THR A 677 -10.08 24.93 -3.47
C THR A 677 -11.38 24.19 -3.75
N ALA A 678 -11.37 23.08 -4.48
CA ALA A 678 -12.58 22.32 -4.76
C ALA A 678 -13.18 21.63 -3.51
N GLN A 679 -12.38 21.32 -2.48
CA GLN A 679 -12.83 20.55 -1.31
C GLN A 679 -13.01 21.39 -0.04
N SER A 680 -12.35 22.55 0.11
CA SER A 680 -12.36 23.37 1.33
C SER A 680 -12.93 24.78 1.17
N ARG A 681 -13.57 25.11 0.04
CA ARG A 681 -14.15 26.43 -0.22
C ARG A 681 -15.57 26.32 -0.76
N ASP A 682 -16.36 27.36 -0.48
CA ASP A 682 -17.69 27.51 -1.05
C ASP A 682 -17.58 27.84 -2.55
N LEU A 683 -17.91 26.87 -3.40
CA LEU A 683 -17.92 27.04 -4.87
C LEU A 683 -19.12 27.87 -5.37
N SER A 684 -20.09 28.21 -4.51
CA SER A 684 -21.20 29.11 -4.85
C SER A 684 -20.89 30.59 -4.58
N ASP A 685 -19.84 30.91 -3.80
CA ASP A 685 -19.37 32.29 -3.64
C ASP A 685 -18.54 32.71 -4.87
N PRO A 686 -18.97 33.73 -5.65
CA PRO A 686 -18.17 34.27 -6.75
C PRO A 686 -16.77 34.70 -6.31
N LYS A 687 -16.58 35.12 -5.04
CA LYS A 687 -15.26 35.51 -4.53
C LYS A 687 -14.27 34.35 -4.51
N THR A 688 -14.72 33.11 -4.25
CA THR A 688 -13.91 31.89 -4.40
C THR A 688 -13.44 31.72 -5.85
N ILE A 689 -14.37 31.81 -6.80
CA ILE A 689 -14.10 31.59 -8.23
C ILE A 689 -13.19 32.70 -8.79
N GLU A 690 -13.46 33.97 -8.48
CA GLU A 690 -12.61 35.11 -8.81
C GLU A 690 -11.17 34.93 -8.29
N THR A 691 -11.02 34.47 -7.05
CA THR A 691 -9.71 34.33 -6.39
C THR A 691 -8.91 33.19 -7.02
N PHE A 692 -9.55 32.06 -7.30
CA PHE A 692 -8.93 30.95 -8.02
C PHE A 692 -8.59 31.34 -9.48
N ALA A 693 -9.50 32.01 -10.19
CA ALA A 693 -9.28 32.54 -11.53
C ALA A 693 -8.08 33.52 -11.57
N GLY A 694 -7.92 34.36 -10.54
CA GLY A 694 -6.80 35.31 -10.41
C GLY A 694 -5.43 34.66 -10.27
N VAL A 695 -5.35 33.44 -9.72
CA VAL A 695 -4.11 32.63 -9.65
C VAL A 695 -3.89 31.83 -10.94
N VAL A 696 -4.96 31.25 -11.50
CA VAL A 696 -4.91 30.43 -12.72
C VAL A 696 -4.66 31.26 -13.98
N GLN A 697 -5.19 32.48 -14.05
CA GLN A 697 -4.97 33.54 -15.07
C GLN A 697 -5.31 33.20 -16.53
N SER A 698 -5.45 31.94 -16.93
CA SER A 698 -5.65 31.54 -18.32
C SER A 698 -6.34 30.18 -18.47
N LEU A 699 -7.12 30.02 -19.53
CA LEU A 699 -7.82 28.78 -19.83
C LEU A 699 -6.87 27.59 -20.09
N GLU A 700 -5.66 27.85 -20.62
CA GLU A 700 -4.63 26.81 -20.80
C GLU A 700 -4.12 26.29 -19.44
N ARG A 701 -3.79 27.17 -18.48
CA ARG A 701 -3.42 26.76 -17.11
C ARG A 701 -4.56 26.05 -16.39
N LEU A 702 -5.81 26.49 -16.57
CA LEU A 702 -6.99 25.83 -15.99
C LEU A 702 -7.11 24.38 -16.47
N LYS A 703 -6.98 24.16 -17.78
CA LYS A 703 -7.01 22.82 -18.40
C LYS A 703 -5.86 21.92 -17.94
N LEU A 704 -4.64 22.46 -17.92
CA LEU A 704 -3.44 21.75 -17.46
C LEU A 704 -3.57 21.32 -15.99
N LEU A 705 -3.95 22.25 -15.10
CA LEU A 705 -4.12 21.98 -13.68
C LEU A 705 -5.25 20.97 -13.42
N PHE A 706 -6.40 21.11 -14.08
CA PHE A 706 -7.52 20.17 -13.94
C PHE A 706 -7.14 18.73 -14.32
N VAL A 707 -6.42 18.53 -15.43
CA VAL A 707 -5.99 17.19 -15.85
C VAL A 707 -4.90 16.64 -14.90
N LEU A 708 -3.95 17.47 -14.46
CA LEU A 708 -2.93 17.10 -13.48
C LEU A 708 -3.55 16.66 -12.14
N THR A 709 -4.45 17.47 -11.58
CA THR A 709 -5.15 17.18 -10.31
C THR A 709 -5.98 15.90 -10.38
N ILE A 710 -6.59 15.60 -11.54
CA ILE A 710 -7.31 14.34 -11.73
C ILE A 710 -6.35 13.14 -11.76
N ALA A 711 -5.24 13.25 -12.49
CA ALA A 711 -4.24 12.18 -12.57
C ALA A 711 -3.58 11.89 -11.21
N ASP A 712 -3.23 12.94 -10.46
CA ASP A 712 -2.72 12.88 -9.10
C ASP A 712 -3.67 12.15 -8.14
N ILE A 713 -4.88 12.68 -7.90
CA ILE A 713 -5.85 12.10 -6.93
C ILE A 713 -6.18 10.63 -7.26
N LYS A 714 -6.13 10.25 -8.54
CA LYS A 714 -6.33 8.85 -8.99
C LYS A 714 -5.14 7.93 -8.72
N ALA A 715 -3.91 8.44 -8.76
CA ALA A 715 -2.70 7.66 -8.47
C ALA A 715 -2.56 7.30 -6.99
N VAL A 716 -3.05 8.18 -6.09
CA VAL A 716 -2.91 8.06 -4.62
C VAL A 716 -3.37 6.70 -4.08
N GLY A 717 -4.50 6.16 -4.55
CA GLY A 717 -5.03 4.88 -4.10
C GLY A 717 -6.52 4.63 -4.37
N PRO A 718 -6.99 3.39 -4.15
CA PRO A 718 -8.42 3.04 -4.24
C PRO A 718 -9.24 3.81 -3.20
N GLY A 719 -10.46 4.23 -3.57
CA GLY A 719 -11.37 4.98 -2.70
C GLY A 719 -11.01 6.46 -2.45
N VAL A 720 -9.79 6.91 -2.82
CA VAL A 720 -9.38 8.32 -2.64
C VAL A 720 -10.10 9.25 -3.62
N TRP A 721 -10.30 8.78 -4.86
CA TRP A 721 -11.19 9.42 -5.83
C TRP A 721 -12.64 8.96 -5.62
N THR A 722 -13.57 9.91 -5.56
CA THR A 722 -15.01 9.66 -5.42
C THR A 722 -15.81 10.52 -6.40
N ALA A 723 -17.05 10.11 -6.70
CA ALA A 723 -17.96 10.86 -7.55
C ALA A 723 -18.28 12.28 -7.01
N TRP A 724 -18.15 12.48 -5.69
CA TRP A 724 -18.28 13.79 -5.04
C TRP A 724 -17.12 14.71 -5.42
N LYS A 725 -15.87 14.26 -5.23
CA LYS A 725 -14.66 15.01 -5.66
C LYS A 725 -14.67 15.26 -7.17
N ALA A 726 -15.11 14.28 -7.96
CA ALA A 726 -15.31 14.43 -9.40
C ALA A 726 -16.31 15.55 -9.74
N THR A 727 -17.34 15.75 -8.93
CA THR A 727 -18.33 16.82 -9.11
C THR A 727 -17.74 18.18 -8.75
N LEU A 728 -17.15 18.32 -7.57
CA LEU A 728 -16.52 19.56 -7.09
C LEU A 728 -15.47 20.09 -8.08
N LEU A 729 -14.58 19.22 -8.58
CA LEU A 729 -13.57 19.60 -9.58
C LEU A 729 -14.20 20.05 -10.92
N ARG A 730 -15.31 19.45 -11.35
CA ARG A 730 -16.05 19.88 -12.55
C ARG A 730 -16.72 21.23 -12.36
N THR A 731 -17.36 21.47 -11.21
CA THR A 731 -17.98 22.76 -10.89
C THR A 731 -16.93 23.87 -10.89
N LEU A 732 -15.84 23.70 -10.13
CA LEU A 732 -14.74 24.67 -10.10
C LEU A 732 -14.14 24.91 -11.49
N PHE A 733 -14.00 23.88 -12.33
CA PHE A 733 -13.56 24.06 -13.72
C PHE A 733 -14.51 24.96 -14.52
N TYR A 734 -15.81 24.65 -14.56
CA TYR A 734 -16.75 25.37 -15.43
C TYR A 734 -17.03 26.81 -14.96
N GLU A 735 -17.19 27.06 -13.66
CA GLU A 735 -17.37 28.43 -13.14
C GLU A 735 -16.12 29.29 -13.42
N THR A 736 -14.93 28.72 -13.32
CA THR A 736 -13.67 29.41 -13.66
C THR A 736 -13.53 29.63 -15.17
N GLU A 737 -13.98 28.68 -16.00
CA GLU A 737 -14.00 28.81 -17.47
C GLU A 737 -14.90 29.99 -17.92
N VAL A 738 -16.03 30.22 -17.25
CA VAL A 738 -16.91 31.38 -17.50
C VAL A 738 -16.21 32.69 -17.14
N VAL A 739 -15.61 32.80 -15.94
CA VAL A 739 -14.91 34.02 -15.50
C VAL A 739 -13.72 34.35 -16.41
N LEU A 740 -12.89 33.36 -16.74
CA LEU A 740 -11.74 33.51 -17.64
C LEU A 740 -12.13 33.79 -19.10
N SER A 741 -13.35 33.45 -19.50
CA SER A 741 -13.91 33.79 -20.83
C SER A 741 -14.57 35.18 -20.88
N GLY A 742 -14.45 35.98 -19.82
CA GLY A 742 -15.01 37.33 -19.74
C GLY A 742 -16.50 37.39 -19.36
N GLY A 743 -17.06 36.31 -18.82
CA GLY A 743 -18.48 36.17 -18.46
C GLY A 743 -18.94 36.97 -17.24
N HIS A 744 -18.61 38.26 -17.17
CA HIS A 744 -19.11 39.16 -16.14
C HIS A 744 -20.48 39.72 -16.53
N SER A 745 -21.47 39.48 -15.68
CA SER A 745 -22.77 40.16 -15.74
C SER A 745 -23.02 40.81 -14.38
N GLU A 746 -22.72 42.10 -14.27
CA GLU A 746 -23.01 42.95 -13.11
C GLU A 746 -24.52 43.27 -13.00
N VAL A 747 -25.36 42.23 -13.06
CA VAL A 747 -26.76 42.33 -12.68
C VAL A 747 -26.80 42.56 -11.17
N ALA A 748 -27.40 43.66 -10.75
CA ALA A 748 -27.46 44.05 -9.34
C ALA A 748 -28.07 42.93 -8.49
N ARG A 749 -27.61 42.80 -7.24
CA ARG A 749 -27.97 41.68 -6.34
C ARG A 749 -29.48 41.45 -6.24
N THR A 750 -30.25 42.53 -6.19
CA THR A 750 -31.72 42.53 -6.11
C THR A 750 -32.35 41.92 -7.37
N ASP A 751 -31.85 42.28 -8.55
CA ASP A 751 -32.37 41.80 -9.83
C ASP A 751 -31.99 40.32 -10.07
N ARG A 752 -30.80 39.88 -9.62
CA ARG A 752 -30.43 38.45 -9.62
C ARG A 752 -31.41 37.62 -8.77
N VAL A 753 -31.74 38.06 -7.56
CA VAL A 753 -32.73 37.38 -6.69
C VAL A 753 -34.10 37.37 -7.35
N ARG A 754 -34.55 38.50 -7.91
CA ARG A 754 -35.85 38.63 -8.59
C ARG A 754 -35.96 37.70 -9.81
N LEU A 755 -34.92 37.60 -10.63
CA LEU A 755 -34.86 36.70 -11.79
C LEU A 755 -34.93 35.22 -11.38
N LEU A 756 -34.31 34.84 -10.26
CA LEU A 756 -34.34 33.47 -9.74
C LEU A 756 -35.71 33.14 -9.14
N GLN A 757 -36.33 34.07 -8.40
CA GLN A 757 -37.70 33.96 -7.93
C GLN A 757 -38.70 33.82 -9.10
N MET A 758 -38.55 34.61 -10.18
CA MET A 758 -39.40 34.49 -11.37
C MET A 758 -39.30 33.11 -12.02
N ARG A 759 -38.09 32.59 -12.24
CA ARG A 759 -37.88 31.23 -12.79
C ARG A 759 -38.45 30.13 -11.90
N LEU A 760 -38.38 30.29 -10.58
CA LEU A 760 -38.98 29.32 -9.66
C LEU A 760 -40.51 29.37 -9.72
N ARG A 761 -41.09 30.58 -9.82
CA ARG A 761 -42.54 30.78 -9.98
C ARG A 761 -43.07 30.14 -11.26
N GLU A 762 -42.31 30.21 -12.36
CA GLU A 762 -42.62 29.50 -13.62
C GLU A 762 -42.62 27.96 -13.46
N GLN A 763 -41.77 27.41 -12.59
CA GLN A 763 -41.73 25.96 -12.28
C GLN A 763 -42.77 25.52 -11.24
N LEU A 764 -43.37 26.47 -10.52
CA LEU A 764 -44.40 26.29 -9.50
C LEU A 764 -45.77 26.80 -9.98
N ALA A 765 -46.12 26.51 -11.24
CA ALA A 765 -47.40 26.89 -11.83
C ALA A 765 -48.64 26.24 -11.16
N ASP A 766 -48.45 25.33 -10.20
CA ASP A 766 -49.47 24.73 -9.34
C ASP A 766 -49.71 25.49 -8.00
N TRP A 767 -49.06 26.64 -7.81
CA TRP A 767 -49.17 27.50 -6.62
C TRP A 767 -49.93 28.78 -6.95
N THR A 768 -50.69 29.32 -6.00
CA THR A 768 -51.26 30.67 -6.17
C THR A 768 -50.16 31.75 -6.07
N PRO A 769 -50.40 32.97 -6.61
CA PRO A 769 -49.49 34.09 -6.41
C PRO A 769 -49.15 34.33 -4.94
N GLU A 770 -50.15 34.24 -4.07
CA GLU A 770 -50.06 34.51 -2.63
C GLU A 770 -49.28 33.40 -1.90
N GLU A 771 -49.47 32.12 -2.27
CA GLU A 771 -48.65 31.01 -1.76
C GLU A 771 -47.18 31.21 -2.11
N PHE A 772 -46.88 31.56 -3.37
CA PHE A 772 -45.51 31.77 -3.82
C PHE A 772 -44.87 32.97 -3.12
N ASP A 773 -45.57 34.12 -3.07
CA ASP A 773 -45.02 35.34 -2.47
C ASP A 773 -44.84 35.21 -0.95
N ALA A 774 -45.72 34.46 -0.27
CA ALA A 774 -45.55 34.11 1.14
C ALA A 774 -44.36 33.18 1.39
N TYR A 775 -44.12 32.17 0.53
CA TYR A 775 -42.91 31.35 0.57
C TYR A 775 -41.66 32.18 0.28
N ALA A 776 -41.69 33.04 -0.74
CA ALA A 776 -40.56 33.83 -1.16
C ALA A 776 -40.10 34.82 -0.08
N ALA A 777 -41.04 35.39 0.68
CA ALA A 777 -40.77 36.28 1.80
C ALA A 777 -40.07 35.60 3.01
N ARG A 778 -40.16 34.26 3.14
CA ARG A 778 -39.48 33.49 4.21
C ARG A 778 -37.97 33.42 3.99
N LEU A 779 -37.49 33.60 2.76
CA LEU A 779 -36.15 33.23 2.35
C LEU A 779 -35.31 34.46 1.98
N TYR A 780 -34.28 34.74 2.78
CA TYR A 780 -33.39 35.86 2.56
C TYR A 780 -32.52 35.69 1.29
N ALA A 781 -32.03 36.82 0.76
CA ALA A 781 -31.19 36.88 -0.44
C ALA A 781 -29.96 35.92 -0.48
N PRO A 782 -29.32 35.48 0.63
CA PRO A 782 -28.28 34.45 0.57
C PRO A 782 -28.76 33.10 0.00
N TYR A 783 -29.93 32.62 0.42
CA TYR A 783 -30.51 31.35 -0.07
C TYR A 783 -30.68 31.38 -1.59
N TRP A 784 -31.39 32.41 -2.10
CA TRP A 784 -31.65 32.60 -3.53
C TRP A 784 -30.40 32.67 -4.40
N LEU A 785 -29.25 33.04 -3.84
CA LEU A 785 -28.00 33.23 -4.57
C LEU A 785 -27.05 32.02 -4.46
N LYS A 786 -27.16 31.19 -3.42
CA LYS A 786 -26.34 29.98 -3.21
C LYS A 786 -27.01 28.70 -3.70
N VAL A 787 -28.31 28.53 -3.47
CA VAL A 787 -29.06 27.30 -3.77
C VAL A 787 -29.46 27.27 -5.25
N ASP A 788 -29.25 26.14 -5.93
CA ASP A 788 -29.56 26.00 -7.35
C ASP A 788 -31.08 25.89 -7.61
N ALA A 789 -31.51 26.15 -8.84
CA ALA A 789 -32.94 26.19 -9.19
C ALA A 789 -33.67 24.83 -9.02
N ALA A 790 -32.99 23.70 -9.22
CA ALA A 790 -33.61 22.38 -9.04
C ALA A 790 -33.75 22.05 -7.54
N ARG A 791 -32.84 22.50 -6.68
CA ARG A 791 -32.99 22.40 -5.23
C ARG A 791 -34.02 23.39 -4.67
N GLN A 792 -34.04 24.65 -5.14
CA GLN A 792 -35.08 25.62 -4.79
C GLN A 792 -36.51 25.09 -5.04
N LEU A 793 -36.70 24.30 -6.09
CA LEU A 793 -37.97 23.62 -6.41
C LEU A 793 -38.32 22.49 -5.42
N LYS A 794 -37.33 21.71 -4.97
CA LYS A 794 -37.54 20.64 -3.99
C LYS A 794 -37.85 21.21 -2.61
N ASP A 795 -37.07 22.19 -2.16
CA ASP A 795 -37.23 22.79 -0.83
C ASP A 795 -38.56 23.57 -0.72
N ALA A 796 -39.01 24.23 -1.79
CA ALA A 796 -40.36 24.82 -1.85
C ALA A 796 -41.46 23.78 -1.59
N ARG A 797 -41.40 22.63 -2.28
CA ARG A 797 -42.38 21.54 -2.15
C ARG A 797 -42.30 20.86 -0.79
N PHE A 798 -41.09 20.65 -0.28
CA PHE A 798 -40.84 20.10 1.07
C PHE A 798 -41.43 21.00 2.17
N ILE A 799 -41.25 22.33 2.08
CA ILE A 799 -41.86 23.28 3.01
C ILE A 799 -43.38 23.30 2.88
N ARG A 800 -43.96 23.36 1.67
CA ARG A 800 -45.44 23.35 1.47
C ARG A 800 -46.06 22.08 2.06
N GLN A 801 -45.45 20.91 1.83
CA GLN A 801 -45.90 19.64 2.44
C GLN A 801 -45.78 19.67 3.97
N THR A 802 -44.63 20.07 4.51
CA THR A 802 -44.36 20.09 5.96
C THR A 802 -45.34 20.99 6.71
N LEU A 803 -45.66 22.16 6.14
CA LEU A 803 -46.65 23.09 6.69
C LEU A 803 -48.08 22.54 6.58
N ALA A 804 -48.44 21.91 5.46
CA ALA A 804 -49.76 21.28 5.27
C ALA A 804 -50.01 20.10 6.24
N GLU A 805 -48.95 19.38 6.62
CA GLU A 805 -48.98 18.32 7.64
C GLU A 805 -48.92 18.86 9.09
N GLY A 806 -48.81 20.18 9.28
CA GLY A 806 -48.72 20.81 10.60
C GLY A 806 -47.44 20.48 11.37
N ARG A 807 -46.38 19.98 10.71
CA ARG A 807 -45.13 19.59 11.35
C ARG A 807 -44.20 20.78 11.53
N THR A 808 -43.72 20.98 12.76
CA THR A 808 -42.68 22.00 13.07
C THR A 808 -41.26 21.48 12.86
N VAL A 809 -41.05 20.17 12.96
CA VAL A 809 -39.77 19.50 12.68
C VAL A 809 -40.02 18.40 11.65
N ALA A 810 -39.30 18.46 10.54
CA ALA A 810 -39.35 17.48 9.45
C ALA A 810 -38.00 17.29 8.79
N THR A 811 -37.79 16.10 8.23
CA THR A 811 -36.65 15.77 7.39
C THR A 811 -37.10 15.22 6.03
N HIS A 812 -36.33 15.51 4.98
CA HIS A 812 -36.44 14.90 3.67
C HIS A 812 -35.06 14.42 3.23
N PHE A 813 -34.99 13.35 2.43
CA PHE A 813 -33.73 12.82 1.95
C PHE A 813 -33.83 12.20 0.55
N GLU A 814 -32.77 12.38 -0.22
CA GLU A 814 -32.58 11.80 -1.55
C GLU A 814 -31.12 11.33 -1.71
N THR A 815 -30.86 10.46 -2.69
CA THR A 815 -29.51 9.96 -2.98
C THR A 815 -29.20 10.03 -4.46
N ASP A 816 -27.97 10.37 -4.79
CA ASP A 816 -27.47 10.48 -6.16
C ASP A 816 -26.20 9.61 -6.29
N ALA A 817 -26.35 8.46 -6.95
CA ALA A 817 -25.24 7.55 -7.24
C ALA A 817 -24.19 8.17 -8.18
N SER A 818 -24.58 9.10 -9.06
CA SER A 818 -23.69 9.75 -10.04
C SER A 818 -22.85 10.89 -9.43
N ARG A 819 -23.34 11.50 -8.34
CA ARG A 819 -22.59 12.44 -7.47
C ARG A 819 -21.97 11.75 -6.25
N GLY A 820 -22.36 10.51 -5.94
CA GLY A 820 -21.82 9.71 -4.82
C GLY A 820 -22.27 10.17 -3.43
N ILE A 821 -23.42 10.83 -3.34
CA ILE A 821 -23.89 11.51 -2.13
C ILE A 821 -25.34 11.14 -1.76
N THR A 822 -25.69 11.44 -0.53
CA THR A 822 -27.05 11.41 0.03
C THR A 822 -27.30 12.77 0.66
N GLU A 823 -28.30 13.50 0.17
CA GLU A 823 -28.63 14.84 0.63
C GLU A 823 -29.82 14.78 1.60
N LEU A 824 -29.72 15.48 2.72
CA LEU A 824 -30.75 15.60 3.76
C LEU A 824 -31.16 17.07 3.90
N SER A 825 -32.40 17.41 3.52
CA SER A 825 -33.01 18.70 3.89
C SER A 825 -33.67 18.55 5.27
N VAL A 826 -33.40 19.52 6.15
CA VAL A 826 -33.94 19.58 7.52
C VAL A 826 -34.71 20.89 7.67
N TYR A 827 -35.96 20.79 8.13
CA TYR A 827 -36.78 21.95 8.47
C TYR A 827 -37.17 21.87 9.95
N SER A 828 -36.82 22.89 10.73
CA SER A 828 -37.06 22.95 12.18
C SER A 828 -37.04 24.40 12.69
N PRO A 829 -37.56 24.71 13.89
CA PRO A 829 -37.35 26.02 14.51
C PRO A 829 -35.86 26.26 14.75
N ASP A 830 -35.38 27.48 14.54
CA ASP A 830 -33.98 27.82 14.82
C ASP A 830 -33.74 27.82 16.34
N HIS A 831 -32.60 27.27 16.76
CA HIS A 831 -32.16 27.31 18.16
C HIS A 831 -30.63 27.24 18.30
N PRO A 832 -30.05 27.80 19.37
CA PRO A 832 -28.62 27.67 19.64
C PRO A 832 -28.14 26.22 19.62
N ARG A 833 -27.02 25.98 18.93
CA ARG A 833 -26.37 24.67 18.69
C ARG A 833 -27.11 23.72 17.72
N LEU A 834 -28.05 24.17 16.90
CA LEU A 834 -28.74 23.32 15.91
C LEU A 834 -27.77 22.45 15.09
N LEU A 835 -26.81 23.06 14.38
CA LEU A 835 -25.82 22.34 13.58
C LEU A 835 -25.01 21.30 14.37
N ALA A 836 -24.76 21.54 15.67
CA ALA A 836 -24.12 20.56 16.54
C ALA A 836 -25.04 19.35 16.82
N ILE A 837 -26.36 19.56 16.95
CA ILE A 837 -27.31 18.44 17.03
C ILE A 837 -27.32 17.66 15.70
N LEU A 838 -27.37 18.33 14.55
CA LEU A 838 -27.36 17.68 13.23
C LEU A 838 -26.08 16.85 13.01
N THR A 839 -24.91 17.47 13.19
CA THR A 839 -23.60 16.81 13.00
C THR A 839 -23.37 15.66 13.97
N GLY A 840 -23.76 15.82 15.24
CA GLY A 840 -23.69 14.75 16.25
C GLY A 840 -24.66 13.60 15.98
N ALA A 841 -25.89 13.88 15.52
CA ALA A 841 -26.85 12.85 15.11
C ALA A 841 -26.35 12.06 13.89
N CYS A 842 -25.78 12.74 12.89
CA CYS A 842 -25.12 12.10 11.75
C CYS A 842 -23.97 11.18 12.20
N ALA A 843 -23.03 11.68 13.02
CA ALA A 843 -21.90 10.90 13.51
C ALA A 843 -22.34 9.67 14.34
N ALA A 844 -23.35 9.82 15.20
CA ALA A 844 -23.96 8.74 15.98
C ALA A 844 -24.65 7.69 15.09
N ALA A 845 -25.29 8.10 13.99
CA ALA A 845 -25.94 7.19 13.04
C ALA A 845 -24.98 6.59 11.99
N GLY A 846 -23.75 7.10 11.84
CA GLY A 846 -22.79 6.66 10.81
C GLY A 846 -22.93 7.40 9.48
N GLY A 847 -23.51 8.60 9.49
CA GLY A 847 -23.36 9.60 8.44
C GLY A 847 -21.94 10.19 8.45
N ASN A 848 -21.38 10.40 7.27
CA ASN A 848 -20.14 11.15 7.08
C ASN A 848 -20.48 12.39 6.27
N ILE A 849 -20.42 13.57 6.90
CA ILE A 849 -20.78 14.86 6.28
C ILE A 849 -19.63 15.30 5.38
N VAL A 850 -19.96 15.81 4.20
CA VAL A 850 -18.99 16.37 3.24
C VAL A 850 -19.29 17.83 2.89
N ASP A 851 -20.54 18.28 3.05
CA ASP A 851 -20.96 19.67 2.87
C ASP A 851 -22.18 19.96 3.75
N ALA A 852 -22.32 21.21 4.21
CA ALA A 852 -23.47 21.68 4.99
C ALA A 852 -23.79 23.15 4.67
N GLN A 853 -25.01 23.40 4.22
CA GLN A 853 -25.56 24.72 3.91
C GLN A 853 -26.68 25.05 4.90
N ILE A 854 -26.65 26.25 5.48
CA ILE A 854 -27.45 26.59 6.67
C ILE A 854 -28.21 27.89 6.39
N PHE A 855 -29.54 27.87 6.50
CA PHE A 855 -30.38 29.01 6.14
C PHE A 855 -31.50 29.26 7.15
N THR A 856 -31.28 30.17 8.11
CA THR A 856 -32.36 30.72 8.95
C THR A 856 -33.35 31.50 8.07
N THR A 857 -34.64 31.21 8.22
CA THR A 857 -35.75 31.90 7.54
C THR A 857 -36.20 33.15 8.30
N ALA A 858 -36.90 34.05 7.62
CA ALA A 858 -37.40 35.30 8.20
C ALA A 858 -38.46 35.10 9.31
N ASP A 859 -39.02 33.90 9.44
CA ASP A 859 -39.98 33.52 10.48
C ASP A 859 -39.37 32.64 11.60
N GLY A 860 -38.04 32.55 11.69
CA GLY A 860 -37.34 31.90 12.81
C GLY A 860 -37.27 30.37 12.72
N PHE A 861 -37.44 29.80 11.53
CA PHE A 861 -37.11 28.42 11.23
C PHE A 861 -35.74 28.34 10.55
N VAL A 862 -35.27 27.14 10.28
CA VAL A 862 -34.14 26.83 9.41
C VAL A 862 -34.57 25.97 8.23
N LEU A 863 -33.82 26.09 7.14
CA LEU A 863 -33.83 25.16 6.02
C LEU A 863 -32.37 24.73 5.77
N ASP A 864 -31.94 23.70 6.49
CA ASP A 864 -30.56 23.22 6.44
C ASP A 864 -30.43 22.06 5.45
N THR A 865 -29.38 22.08 4.62
CA THR A 865 -29.01 20.98 3.73
C THR A 865 -27.71 20.36 4.23
N ILE A 866 -27.78 19.09 4.64
CA ILE A 866 -26.63 18.28 5.06
C ILE A 866 -26.33 17.26 3.96
N VAL A 867 -25.14 17.34 3.35
CA VAL A 867 -24.69 16.38 2.33
C VAL A 867 -23.81 15.32 2.97
N LEU A 868 -24.19 14.06 2.81
CA LEU A 868 -23.44 12.90 3.26
C LEU A 868 -22.76 12.20 2.09
N SER A 869 -21.56 11.66 2.28
CA SER A 869 -21.02 10.66 1.36
C SER A 869 -21.81 9.35 1.48
N ARG A 870 -22.14 8.70 0.35
CA ARG A 870 -22.75 7.36 0.35
C ARG A 870 -21.83 6.34 1.03
N ALA A 871 -22.45 5.34 1.66
CA ALA A 871 -21.78 4.16 2.21
C ALA A 871 -22.10 2.89 1.40
N PHE A 872 -23.13 2.91 0.55
CA PHE A 872 -23.54 1.77 -0.27
C PHE A 872 -23.69 2.13 -1.75
N ASP A 873 -23.31 1.19 -2.62
CA ASP A 873 -23.47 1.30 -4.07
C ASP A 873 -24.94 1.18 -4.51
N GLN A 874 -25.76 0.44 -3.76
CA GLN A 874 -27.20 0.26 -4.03
C GLN A 874 -28.04 1.34 -3.33
N ASP A 875 -28.95 1.96 -4.09
CA ASP A 875 -29.80 3.06 -3.61
C ASP A 875 -30.73 2.62 -2.46
N GLU A 876 -31.25 1.39 -2.47
CA GLU A 876 -32.16 0.92 -1.41
C GLU A 876 -31.50 0.85 -0.02
N ASP A 877 -30.27 0.34 0.05
CA ASP A 877 -29.51 0.26 1.31
C ASP A 877 -29.05 1.63 1.80
N GLU A 878 -28.69 2.51 0.86
CA GLU A 878 -28.32 3.89 1.15
C GLU A 878 -29.52 4.74 1.61
N LEU A 879 -30.70 4.60 0.99
CA LEU A 879 -31.94 5.23 1.47
C LEU A 879 -32.37 4.66 2.83
N ARG A 880 -32.16 3.37 3.09
CA ARG A 880 -32.38 2.74 4.42
C ARG A 880 -31.35 3.20 5.46
N ARG A 881 -30.18 3.71 5.05
CA ARG A 881 -29.24 4.46 5.91
C ARG A 881 -29.74 5.89 6.11
N ALA A 882 -30.10 6.60 5.06
CA ALA A 882 -30.61 7.97 5.09
C ALA A 882 -31.80 8.12 6.05
N GLY A 883 -32.82 7.25 5.94
CA GLY A 883 -34.00 7.26 6.81
C GLY A 883 -33.68 7.03 8.29
N ARG A 884 -32.64 6.25 8.62
CA ARG A 884 -32.16 6.09 10.02
C ARG A 884 -31.45 7.34 10.53
N ILE A 885 -30.70 8.04 9.69
CA ILE A 885 -30.04 9.30 10.03
C ILE A 885 -31.09 10.40 10.21
N ALA A 886 -32.04 10.52 9.29
CA ALA A 886 -33.21 11.41 9.37
C ALA A 886 -34.00 11.19 10.68
N THR A 887 -34.31 9.94 11.01
CA THR A 887 -34.99 9.59 12.28
C THR A 887 -34.15 9.98 13.51
N ALA A 888 -32.82 9.79 13.48
CA ALA A 888 -31.94 10.20 14.57
C ALA A 888 -31.88 11.73 14.73
N ILE A 889 -31.87 12.49 13.63
CA ILE A 889 -31.95 13.94 13.61
C ILE A 889 -33.26 14.40 14.24
N GLU A 890 -34.42 13.95 13.73
CA GLU A 890 -35.72 14.42 14.25
C GLU A 890 -35.89 14.16 15.75
N ARG A 891 -35.48 12.98 16.23
CA ARG A 891 -35.57 12.62 17.65
C ARG A 891 -34.61 13.43 18.53
N ALA A 892 -33.44 13.80 18.00
CA ALA A 892 -32.50 14.67 18.69
C ALA A 892 -32.99 16.13 18.76
N LEU A 893 -33.61 16.64 17.68
CA LEU A 893 -34.25 17.97 17.66
C LEU A 893 -35.47 18.04 18.59
N LYS A 894 -36.23 16.94 18.71
CA LYS A 894 -37.32 16.77 19.70
C LYS A 894 -36.82 16.59 21.14
N GLY A 895 -35.50 16.52 21.36
CA GLY A 895 -34.90 16.37 22.70
C GLY A 895 -35.00 14.97 23.30
N GLU A 896 -35.45 13.96 22.55
CA GLU A 896 -35.61 12.57 23.01
C GLU A 896 -34.26 11.85 23.24
N ILE A 897 -33.17 12.39 22.67
CA ILE A 897 -31.85 11.75 22.61
C ILE A 897 -30.78 12.73 23.09
N ARG A 898 -29.92 12.28 24.00
CA ARG A 898 -28.70 12.99 24.39
C ARG A 898 -27.56 12.64 23.43
N ILE A 899 -27.25 13.55 22.52
CA ILE A 899 -26.19 13.38 21.50
C ILE A 899 -24.81 13.11 22.12
N ALA A 900 -24.47 13.76 23.24
CA ALA A 900 -23.19 13.55 23.92
C ALA A 900 -22.97 12.07 24.34
N ASP A 901 -24.02 11.40 24.78
CA ASP A 901 -23.96 10.01 25.26
C ASP A 901 -23.76 9.04 24.08
N LEU A 902 -24.35 9.32 22.91
CA LEU A 902 -24.18 8.51 21.68
C LEU A 902 -22.82 8.70 20.99
N VAL A 903 -22.21 9.88 21.09
CA VAL A 903 -20.87 10.14 20.53
C VAL A 903 -19.79 9.56 21.45
N ALA A 904 -20.02 9.51 22.76
CA ALA A 904 -19.09 8.92 23.73
C ALA A 904 -18.74 7.45 23.42
N ASP A 905 -19.74 6.61 23.15
CA ASP A 905 -19.58 5.17 22.86
C ASP A 905 -18.80 4.86 21.56
N ARG A 906 -18.53 5.86 20.71
CA ARG A 906 -17.80 5.70 19.43
C ARG A 906 -16.37 6.21 19.44
N HIS A 907 -15.80 6.53 20.60
CA HIS A 907 -14.39 6.94 20.69
C HIS A 907 -13.46 5.85 20.10
N PRO A 908 -12.46 6.24 19.28
CA PRO A 908 -11.54 5.29 18.67
C PRO A 908 -10.70 4.57 19.73
N ARG A 909 -10.31 3.32 19.46
CA ARG A 909 -9.29 2.62 20.26
C ARG A 909 -8.03 3.49 20.33
N LYS A 910 -7.55 3.74 21.56
CA LYS A 910 -6.53 4.77 21.89
C LYS A 910 -5.23 4.67 21.07
N ASP A 911 -4.94 3.49 20.51
CA ASP A 911 -3.75 3.21 19.71
C ASP A 911 -3.67 4.04 18.41
N ARG A 912 -4.80 4.24 17.72
CA ARG A 912 -4.83 5.02 16.46
C ARG A 912 -4.49 6.50 16.69
N ALA A 913 -5.10 7.12 17.69
CA ALA A 913 -4.90 8.54 18.01
C ALA A 913 -3.47 8.88 18.50
N ARG A 914 -2.67 7.88 18.84
CA ARG A 914 -1.25 8.03 19.20
C ARG A 914 -0.27 7.78 18.05
N THR A 915 -0.76 7.31 16.90
CA THR A 915 0.11 6.91 15.77
C THR A 915 0.63 8.13 15.01
N PHE A 916 -0.19 9.17 14.83
CA PHE A 916 0.13 10.37 14.06
C PHE A 916 0.11 11.62 14.94
N GLN A 917 0.98 12.59 14.66
CA GLN A 917 0.99 13.90 15.31
C GLN A 917 0.75 14.99 14.27
N VAL A 918 -0.52 15.31 14.03
CA VAL A 918 -0.90 16.50 13.25
C VAL A 918 -1.04 17.65 14.22
N ALA A 919 -0.15 18.65 14.12
CA ALA A 919 -0.32 19.90 14.87
C ALA A 919 -1.61 20.60 14.40
N PRO A 920 -2.54 20.94 15.32
CA PRO A 920 -3.73 21.69 14.94
C PRO A 920 -3.37 23.14 14.61
N ASP A 921 -4.16 23.76 13.73
CA ASP A 921 -4.11 25.20 13.46
C ASP A 921 -5.48 25.71 13.00
N LEU A 922 -5.69 27.01 13.17
CA LEU A 922 -6.83 27.78 12.69
C LEU A 922 -6.31 28.97 11.87
N SER A 923 -6.74 29.12 10.62
CA SER A 923 -6.69 30.40 9.91
C SER A 923 -8.00 31.16 10.10
N ILE A 924 -7.91 32.50 10.20
CA ILE A 924 -9.07 33.40 10.30
C ILE A 924 -8.92 34.46 9.21
N ASP A 925 -9.70 34.34 8.15
CA ASP A 925 -9.59 35.20 6.98
C ASP A 925 -10.86 36.05 6.78
N ASN A 926 -10.68 37.32 6.38
CA ASN A 926 -11.77 38.27 6.14
C ASN A 926 -11.77 38.83 4.70
N ALA A 927 -10.90 38.32 3.82
CA ALA A 927 -10.80 38.65 2.40
C ALA A 927 -11.34 37.53 1.48
N LEU A 928 -11.31 36.26 1.92
CA LEU A 928 -11.78 35.11 1.14
C LEU A 928 -13.27 35.15 0.77
N SER A 929 -14.13 35.68 1.65
CA SER A 929 -15.54 35.99 1.34
C SER A 929 -15.74 37.50 1.34
N SER A 930 -16.75 37.97 0.60
CA SER A 930 -17.23 39.36 0.67
C SER A 930 -18.02 39.68 1.95
N ARG A 931 -18.64 38.70 2.62
CA ARG A 931 -19.61 38.91 3.73
C ARG A 931 -19.28 38.20 5.04
N GLU A 932 -18.75 37.00 4.98
CA GLU A 932 -18.45 36.18 6.16
C GLU A 932 -16.96 36.26 6.54
N THR A 933 -16.65 35.95 7.79
CA THR A 933 -15.30 35.55 8.20
C THR A 933 -15.13 34.07 7.92
N VAL A 934 -14.03 33.67 7.30
CA VAL A 934 -13.72 32.26 7.01
C VAL A 934 -12.81 31.73 8.10
N LEU A 935 -13.27 30.71 8.82
CA LEU A 935 -12.48 29.95 9.80
C LEU A 935 -12.05 28.64 9.16
N GLU A 936 -10.77 28.51 8.82
CA GLU A 936 -10.20 27.26 8.29
C GLU A 936 -9.47 26.53 9.42
N ILE A 937 -10.07 25.44 9.89
CA ILE A 937 -9.63 24.65 11.04
C ILE A 937 -8.99 23.38 10.51
N SER A 938 -7.78 23.07 10.97
CA SER A 938 -7.08 21.85 10.58
C SER A 938 -6.45 21.15 11.78
N GLY A 939 -6.37 19.82 11.70
CA GLY A 939 -5.84 18.99 12.79
C GLY A 939 -6.08 17.51 12.55
N LEU A 940 -5.83 16.67 13.57
CA LEU A 940 -6.05 15.23 13.50
C LEU A 940 -7.56 14.92 13.51
N ASP A 941 -8.05 14.22 12.48
CA ASP A 941 -9.45 13.79 12.38
C ASP A 941 -9.77 12.71 13.44
N ARG A 942 -10.98 12.79 14.01
CA ARG A 942 -11.51 11.82 14.99
C ARG A 942 -13.04 11.82 14.99
N PRO A 943 -13.69 10.66 15.23
CA PRO A 943 -15.14 10.61 15.47
C PRO A 943 -15.58 11.65 16.50
N GLY A 944 -16.58 12.48 16.14
CA GLY A 944 -17.10 13.54 16.98
C GLY A 944 -16.43 14.92 16.84
N LEU A 945 -15.32 15.06 16.10
CA LEU A 945 -14.59 16.33 15.97
C LEU A 945 -15.48 17.49 15.48
N LEU A 946 -16.18 17.29 14.37
CA LEU A 946 -17.11 18.28 13.78
C LEU A 946 -18.23 18.70 14.76
N TYR A 947 -18.71 17.78 15.61
CA TYR A 947 -19.69 18.09 16.66
C TYR A 947 -19.09 18.98 17.76
N GLU A 948 -17.85 18.73 18.16
CA GLU A 948 -17.16 19.53 19.18
C GLU A 948 -16.75 20.91 18.65
N LEU A 949 -16.28 21.01 17.40
CA LEU A 949 -15.97 22.28 16.74
C LEU A 949 -17.22 23.15 16.59
N THR A 950 -18.32 22.62 16.04
CA THR A 950 -19.59 23.37 15.92
C THR A 950 -20.19 23.72 17.28
N THR A 951 -20.01 22.88 18.31
CA THR A 951 -20.35 23.21 19.69
C THR A 951 -19.50 24.36 20.25
N ALA A 952 -18.19 24.40 19.97
CA ALA A 952 -17.29 25.46 20.41
C ALA A 952 -17.62 26.81 19.74
N LEU A 953 -17.83 26.81 18.41
CA LEU A 953 -18.22 28.02 17.67
C LEU A 953 -19.58 28.57 18.13
N SER A 954 -20.57 27.69 18.32
CA SER A 954 -21.90 28.12 18.82
C SER A 954 -21.86 28.69 20.24
N ARG A 955 -20.96 28.20 21.11
CA ARG A 955 -20.74 28.77 22.46
C ARG A 955 -20.15 30.18 22.46
N LEU A 956 -19.52 30.60 21.37
CA LEU A 956 -19.00 31.97 21.19
C LEU A 956 -20.02 32.92 20.54
N ASN A 957 -21.28 32.48 20.41
CA ASN A 957 -22.35 33.22 19.74
C ASN A 957 -21.97 33.65 18.32
N LEU A 958 -21.36 32.72 17.58
CA LEU A 958 -21.14 32.85 16.14
C LEU A 958 -22.27 32.12 15.41
N ASN A 959 -22.73 32.72 14.32
CA ASN A 959 -23.59 32.04 13.36
C ASN A 959 -22.72 31.38 12.28
N ILE A 960 -23.10 30.20 11.81
CA ILE A 960 -22.40 29.45 10.75
C ILE A 960 -23.35 29.40 9.54
N THR A 961 -22.94 29.96 8.40
CA THR A 961 -23.79 30.04 7.19
C THR A 961 -23.50 28.91 6.19
N SER A 962 -22.27 28.41 6.17
CA SER A 962 -21.91 27.13 5.54
C SER A 962 -20.70 26.50 6.22
N ALA A 963 -20.58 25.18 6.11
CA ALA A 963 -19.44 24.41 6.59
C ALA A 963 -19.04 23.34 5.58
N HIS A 964 -17.80 23.39 5.09
CA HIS A 964 -17.25 22.42 4.16
C HIS A 964 -16.23 21.52 4.90
N VAL A 965 -16.36 20.20 4.74
CA VAL A 965 -15.71 19.19 5.60
C VAL A 965 -14.83 18.30 4.73
N ALA A 966 -13.51 18.45 4.83
CA ALA A 966 -12.55 17.75 3.97
C ALA A 966 -11.48 16.98 4.76
N THR A 967 -11.62 15.65 4.82
CA THR A 967 -10.59 14.76 5.39
C THR A 967 -9.57 14.33 4.32
N PHE A 968 -8.29 14.63 4.58
CA PHE A 968 -7.11 14.24 3.82
C PHE A 968 -6.28 13.24 4.62
N GLY A 969 -6.61 11.95 4.50
CA GLY A 969 -5.95 10.88 5.25
C GLY A 969 -6.34 10.93 6.73
N GLU A 970 -5.39 11.26 7.60
CA GLU A 970 -5.61 11.50 9.03
C GLU A 970 -5.87 12.97 9.40
N ARG A 971 -5.70 13.92 8.47
CA ARG A 971 -5.87 15.35 8.71
C ARG A 971 -7.24 15.82 8.23
N VAL A 972 -8.02 16.47 9.10
CA VAL A 972 -9.19 17.24 8.68
C VAL A 972 -8.78 18.65 8.25
N VAL A 973 -9.52 19.22 7.31
CA VAL A 973 -9.57 20.65 7.00
C VAL A 973 -11.05 21.03 6.93
N ASP A 974 -11.59 21.52 8.04
CA ASP A 974 -12.97 22.00 8.17
C ASP A 974 -13.01 23.51 7.99
N VAL A 975 -13.84 24.00 7.06
CA VAL A 975 -13.93 25.42 6.75
C VAL A 975 -15.34 25.95 7.03
N PHE A 976 -15.45 26.82 8.03
CA PHE A 976 -16.70 27.43 8.49
C PHE A 976 -16.78 28.88 8.03
N TYR A 977 -17.83 29.22 7.29
CA TYR A 977 -18.17 30.60 6.95
C TYR A 977 -19.05 31.14 8.08
N VAL A 978 -18.57 32.15 8.81
CA VAL A 978 -19.23 32.63 10.03
C VAL A 978 -19.49 34.13 10.03
N THR A 979 -20.53 34.53 10.75
CA THR A 979 -20.78 35.91 11.17
C THR A 979 -20.94 35.95 12.68
N ASP A 980 -21.00 37.15 13.24
CA ASP A 980 -21.60 37.30 14.56
C ASP A 980 -23.14 37.42 14.51
N LEU A 981 -23.76 37.62 15.68
CA LEU A 981 -25.21 37.77 15.85
C LEU A 981 -25.82 38.97 15.08
N THR A 982 -25.02 39.91 14.59
CA THR A 982 -25.49 41.03 13.75
C THR A 982 -25.42 40.74 12.26
N GLY A 983 -24.94 39.55 11.86
CA GLY A 983 -24.67 39.21 10.47
C GLY A 983 -23.41 39.85 9.90
N THR A 984 -22.48 40.32 10.74
CA THR A 984 -21.25 41.01 10.30
C THR A 984 -19.97 40.20 10.53
N LYS A 985 -18.89 40.61 9.85
CA LYS A 985 -17.56 39.99 9.93
C LYS A 985 -16.89 40.20 11.29
N ILE A 986 -16.19 39.18 11.75
CA ILE A 986 -15.41 39.14 12.98
C ILE A 986 -14.03 39.76 12.73
N THR A 987 -13.97 41.10 12.72
CA THR A 987 -12.74 41.87 12.47
C THR A 987 -11.94 42.23 13.74
N GLN A 988 -12.55 42.11 14.93
CA GLN A 988 -11.92 42.50 16.21
C GLN A 988 -10.88 41.47 16.69
N PRO A 989 -9.60 41.86 16.92
CA PRO A 989 -8.53 40.93 17.29
C PRO A 989 -8.79 40.12 18.56
N ASP A 990 -9.33 40.72 19.63
CA ASP A 990 -9.61 40.01 20.88
C ASP A 990 -10.67 38.91 20.72
N ARG A 991 -11.65 39.14 19.83
CA ARG A 991 -12.69 38.17 19.49
C ARG A 991 -12.09 37.03 18.66
N GLN A 992 -11.22 37.34 17.70
CA GLN A 992 -10.45 36.34 16.94
C GLN A 992 -9.53 35.49 17.83
N ALA A 993 -8.83 36.10 18.78
CA ALA A 993 -7.98 35.40 19.75
C ALA A 993 -8.79 34.48 20.68
N THR A 994 -10.00 34.90 21.06
CA THR A 994 -10.95 34.09 21.83
C THR A 994 -11.44 32.88 21.04
N ILE A 995 -11.75 33.06 19.74
CA ILE A 995 -12.11 31.97 18.82
C ILE A 995 -10.96 30.98 18.69
N ARG A 996 -9.74 31.46 18.45
CA ARG A 996 -8.54 30.59 18.37
C ARG A 996 -8.39 29.75 19.64
N ARG A 997 -8.47 30.35 20.83
CA ARG A 997 -8.35 29.60 22.10
C ARG A 997 -9.41 28.50 22.24
N ALA A 998 -10.67 28.80 21.92
CA ALA A 998 -11.77 27.84 22.05
C ALA A 998 -11.69 26.69 21.02
N VAL A 999 -11.28 26.99 19.78
CA VAL A 999 -11.09 25.97 18.73
C VAL A 999 -9.91 25.06 19.04
N MET A 1000 -8.78 25.61 19.46
CA MET A 1000 -7.55 24.82 19.72
C MET A 1000 -7.74 23.83 20.88
N GLY A 1001 -8.45 24.21 21.94
CA GLY A 1001 -8.75 23.33 23.08
C GLY A 1001 -9.53 22.05 22.72
N VAL A 1002 -10.27 22.04 21.60
CA VAL A 1002 -10.96 20.83 21.07
C VAL A 1002 -9.94 19.76 20.61
N PHE A 1003 -8.75 20.16 20.18
CA PHE A 1003 -7.69 19.23 19.77
C PHE A 1003 -6.80 18.78 20.94
N GLU A 1004 -6.63 19.62 21.96
CA GLU A 1004 -5.80 19.32 23.15
C GLU A 1004 -6.44 18.29 24.10
N GLY A 1005 -7.73 17.99 23.91
CA GLY A 1005 -8.45 17.02 24.73
C GLY A 1005 -8.96 17.60 26.07
N GLU A 1006 -9.03 18.93 26.20
CA GLU A 1006 -9.82 19.60 27.23
C GLU A 1006 -11.33 19.39 26.97
N GLY A 1007 -11.77 18.15 27.17
CA GLY A 1007 -13.12 17.69 26.88
C GLY A 1007 -14.16 18.59 27.54
N ILE A 1008 -15.01 19.19 26.71
CA ILE A 1008 -16.02 20.22 27.03
C ILE A 1008 -17.03 19.84 28.14
N LEU A 1009 -17.01 18.59 28.59
CA LEU A 1009 -17.80 18.00 29.68
C LEU A 1009 -17.14 18.14 31.07
N GLY A 1010 -15.88 18.58 31.15
CA GLY A 1010 -15.09 18.75 32.38
C GLY A 1010 -15.54 19.91 33.29
N ARG A 1011 -16.79 19.92 33.77
CA ARG A 1011 -17.18 20.82 34.87
C ARG A 1011 -16.45 20.40 36.15
N PRO A 1012 -15.71 21.29 36.85
CA PRO A 1012 -15.23 20.98 38.18
C PRO A 1012 -16.42 20.74 39.11
N ALA A 1013 -16.41 19.62 39.83
CA ALA A 1013 -17.48 19.30 40.77
C ALA A 1013 -17.61 20.43 41.81
N PRO A 1014 -18.83 20.88 42.16
CA PRO A 1014 -19.00 21.91 43.17
C PRO A 1014 -18.41 21.41 44.49
N LYS A 1015 -17.45 22.16 45.04
CA LYS A 1015 -16.78 21.81 46.30
C LYS A 1015 -17.83 21.67 47.41
N ARG A 1016 -18.19 20.43 47.76
CA ARG A 1016 -19.00 20.16 48.95
C ARG A 1016 -18.29 20.77 50.15
N GLY A 1017 -18.99 21.64 50.88
CA GLY A 1017 -18.43 22.34 52.03
C GLY A 1017 -17.97 21.33 53.09
N GLY A 1018 -16.66 21.27 53.33
CA GLY A 1018 -16.08 20.35 54.30
C GLY A 1018 -16.40 20.78 55.73
N VAL A 1019 -17.39 20.14 56.35
CA VAL A 1019 -17.58 20.20 57.80
C VAL A 1019 -16.34 19.59 58.46
N ARG A 1020 -15.59 20.40 59.21
CA ARG A 1020 -14.40 19.94 59.94
C ARG A 1020 -14.80 18.94 61.04
N PRO A 1021 -14.25 17.71 61.07
CA PRO A 1021 -14.22 16.95 62.32
C PRO A 1021 -13.26 17.64 63.31
N LYS A 1022 -13.57 17.59 64.61
CA LYS A 1022 -12.60 17.95 65.66
C LYS A 1022 -11.52 16.87 65.74
N ALA A 1023 -10.27 17.27 65.94
CA ALA A 1023 -9.19 16.35 66.25
C ALA A 1023 -9.27 15.88 67.72
N PRO A 1024 -8.99 14.60 68.03
CA PRO A 1024 -8.48 14.20 69.34
C PRO A 1024 -7.02 14.65 69.49
N ALA A 1025 -6.49 14.67 70.72
CA ALA A 1025 -5.16 15.19 71.03
C ALA A 1025 -4.24 14.12 71.64
N GLY A 1026 -2.93 14.26 71.40
CA GLY A 1026 -1.84 13.63 72.17
C GLY A 1026 -1.43 12.21 71.74
N GLY A 1027 -0.20 11.85 72.09
CA GLY A 1027 0.37 10.50 71.92
C GLY A 1027 1.68 10.49 71.14
N GLU A 1028 2.81 10.47 71.84
CA GLU A 1028 4.16 10.35 71.28
C GLU A 1028 4.50 8.89 70.89
N ALA A 1029 5.15 8.69 69.74
CA ALA A 1029 6.12 7.63 69.44
C ALA A 1029 6.73 7.84 68.04
#